data_AF-A0AAX3KLG0-F1
#
_entry.id   AF-A0AAX3KLG0-F1
#
_cell.length_a   1.000
_cell.length_b   1.000
_cell.length_c   1.000
_cell.angle_alpha   90.00
_cell.angle_beta   90.00
_cell.angle_gamma   90.00
#
_symmetry.space_group_name_H-M   'P 1'
#
loop_
_entity.id
_entity.type
_entity.pdbx_description
1 polymer ?
#
loop_
_entity_poly.entity_id
_entity_poly.type
_entity_poly.pdbx_seq_one_letter_code
_entity_poly.pdbx_strand_id
1 'polypeptide(L)'
;MPSGKKSTPSQLWNHLVKDAGLELNLKKKPGRDADLELEVLRQLDPAHGTPSAYPSVKALLKADQQAAAPAVTVERLLVAVLESQKGFAAMMGEILDTLAMAEATLGEHNLTIDFSYDAVTDSHLKQTLEQFRVDEERTRRVCVSRFVSLSQEQRSEIYSILRTLDYPRLGDRDDRLPLTPQVDATPAPALFRAPLLALETMVADFLQLCRVYGESRKANYSRIRPDGRWQDFSEEEKQAISRAAAATDYWDVDIVDSINFIKHRASTTPSEQTSLLATLNEAVALIPTKQQWVDETYKQLLDLLNLPTWKRRHELYSVWVGTRLLNVAKTHASQLTFHTRGKVLSFAFGGSALATYTYNGEQFAIKCEVRSDLVGTSTKRKRAIQPDFRVFREGGTATPNDATYLVVECKHYLQQNVNNFATAASDYARSCRYATVLVVNHGPVEEPKLLSAVEPEVQNRARFIGDATPGTPAQLQAFLQTALFSTPARAPSVPSPRAQASANAPRTGSLTLPLLSVEVEWDAALQDIDLALAFDPDATNQPVEINYGNKGSMGAPYYAMLQQDVRSGPGKETIDIYQLTSRRYEVIVRNYSNIGYLPAAHLCGRILLGNHRILATPPVDNVTEWKMAVLMIDADGTITVES
;
A
#
# COMPACT_ATOMS: atom_id res chain seq x y z
N MET A 1 -26.79 1.33 -18.93
CA MET A 1 -28.07 0.64 -18.65
C MET A 1 -28.81 0.36 -19.96
N PRO A 2 -29.65 -0.69 -20.08
CA PRO A 2 -30.53 -0.83 -21.24
C PRO A 2 -31.41 0.43 -21.32
N SER A 3 -31.26 1.17 -22.42
CA SER A 3 -31.76 2.54 -22.59
C SER A 3 -33.28 2.63 -22.42
N GLY A 4 -33.75 3.46 -21.48
CA GLY A 4 -35.13 3.98 -21.46
C GLY A 4 -36.05 3.55 -20.32
N LYS A 5 -35.67 2.60 -19.44
CA LYS A 5 -36.44 2.27 -18.23
C LYS A 5 -35.81 2.90 -16.98
N LYS A 6 -36.62 3.63 -16.20
CA LYS A 6 -36.25 4.10 -14.85
C LYS A 6 -35.94 2.90 -13.96
N SER A 7 -34.68 2.67 -13.65
CA SER A 7 -34.26 1.60 -12.72
C SER A 7 -34.68 1.96 -11.30
N THR A 8 -35.14 0.97 -10.54
CA THR A 8 -35.29 1.14 -9.08
C THR A 8 -33.92 1.06 -8.40
N PRO A 9 -33.76 1.59 -7.17
CA PRO A 9 -32.52 1.44 -6.40
C PRO A 9 -32.07 -0.03 -6.29
N SER A 10 -33.00 -0.93 -6.00
CA SER A 10 -32.74 -2.38 -5.94
C SER A 10 -32.22 -2.95 -7.26
N GLN A 11 -32.78 -2.52 -8.40
CA GLN A 11 -32.30 -2.94 -9.72
C GLN A 11 -30.89 -2.41 -10.00
N LEU A 12 -30.66 -1.12 -9.72
CA LEU A 12 -29.35 -0.49 -9.91
C LEU A 12 -28.27 -1.18 -9.07
N TRP A 13 -28.53 -1.46 -7.79
CA TRP A 13 -27.59 -2.17 -6.92
C TRP A 13 -27.25 -3.56 -7.47
N ASN A 14 -28.26 -4.34 -7.88
CA ASN A 14 -28.01 -5.67 -8.46
C ASN A 14 -27.20 -5.59 -9.76
N HIS A 15 -27.45 -4.58 -10.59
CA HIS A 15 -26.67 -4.35 -11.80
C HIS A 15 -25.22 -4.00 -11.46
N LEU A 16 -25.00 -3.08 -10.52
CA LEU A 16 -23.65 -2.70 -10.10
C LEU A 16 -22.86 -3.90 -9.55
N VAL A 17 -23.46 -4.68 -8.65
CA VAL A 17 -22.85 -5.89 -8.08
C VAL A 17 -22.47 -6.88 -9.16
N LYS A 18 -23.36 -7.12 -10.13
CA LYS A 18 -23.11 -8.06 -11.22
C LYS A 18 -22.05 -7.55 -12.19
N ASP A 19 -22.20 -6.31 -12.66
CA ASP A 19 -21.41 -5.74 -13.74
C ASP A 19 -19.97 -5.44 -13.29
N ALA A 20 -19.78 -5.06 -12.03
CA ALA A 20 -18.44 -4.87 -11.44
C ALA A 20 -17.83 -6.19 -10.91
N GLY A 21 -18.59 -7.28 -10.89
CA GLY A 21 -18.13 -8.57 -10.37
C GLY A 21 -17.90 -8.57 -8.85
N LEU A 22 -18.73 -7.86 -8.10
CA LEU A 22 -18.59 -7.74 -6.64
C LEU A 22 -18.93 -9.05 -5.94
N GLU A 23 -17.98 -9.57 -5.17
CA GLU A 23 -18.12 -10.76 -4.35
C GLU A 23 -18.57 -10.39 -2.94
N LEU A 24 -19.85 -10.03 -2.77
CA LEU A 24 -20.39 -9.63 -1.47
C LEU A 24 -20.54 -10.81 -0.50
N ASN A 25 -20.76 -12.03 -1.00
CA ASN A 25 -21.03 -13.22 -0.19
C ASN A 25 -20.32 -14.47 -0.74
N LEU A 26 -19.66 -15.23 0.13
CA LEU A 26 -19.05 -16.53 -0.17
C LEU A 26 -19.72 -17.63 0.65
N LYS A 27 -20.67 -18.36 0.02
CA LYS A 27 -21.47 -19.43 0.66
C LYS A 27 -22.21 -18.95 1.92
N LYS A 28 -21.57 -19.05 3.10
CA LYS A 28 -22.10 -18.69 4.43
C LYS A 28 -21.24 -17.65 5.16
N LYS A 29 -20.31 -17.00 4.46
CA LYS A 29 -19.40 -16.00 5.01
C LYS A 29 -19.47 -14.72 4.16
N PRO A 30 -19.15 -13.56 4.75
CA PRO A 30 -18.89 -12.35 3.99
C PRO A 30 -17.90 -12.65 2.87
N GLY A 31 -18.19 -12.17 1.66
CA GLY A 31 -17.28 -12.28 0.54
C GLY A 31 -16.19 -11.22 0.60
N ARG A 32 -15.37 -11.17 -0.46
CA ARG A 32 -14.27 -10.20 -0.57
C ARG A 32 -14.75 -8.76 -0.43
N ASP A 33 -15.90 -8.45 -1.04
CA ASP A 33 -16.42 -7.09 -1.14
C ASP A 33 -17.49 -6.72 -0.12
N ALA A 34 -17.55 -7.47 0.99
CA ALA A 34 -18.52 -7.21 2.06
C ALA A 34 -18.23 -5.91 2.85
N ASP A 35 -16.98 -5.43 2.86
CA ASP A 35 -16.57 -4.14 3.43
C ASP A 35 -17.23 -2.97 2.68
N LEU A 36 -17.26 -3.04 1.35
CA LEU A 36 -17.97 -2.09 0.50
C LEU A 36 -19.46 -2.07 0.85
N GLU A 37 -20.10 -3.24 0.91
CA GLU A 37 -21.54 -3.33 1.22
C GLU A 37 -21.87 -2.75 2.59
N LEU A 38 -21.02 -3.01 3.59
CA LEU A 38 -21.19 -2.45 4.93
C LEU A 38 -21.09 -0.92 4.93
N GLU A 39 -20.14 -0.35 4.18
CA GLU A 39 -20.00 1.10 4.13
C GLU A 39 -21.17 1.75 3.39
N VAL A 40 -21.65 1.15 2.29
CA VAL A 40 -22.87 1.62 1.61
C VAL A 40 -24.09 1.57 2.54
N LEU A 41 -24.24 0.54 3.36
CA LEU A 41 -25.30 0.47 4.38
C LEU A 41 -25.23 1.63 5.36
N ARG A 42 -24.04 1.94 5.87
CA ARG A 42 -23.82 3.06 6.81
C ARG A 42 -24.14 4.41 6.18
N GLN A 43 -23.79 4.59 4.90
CA GLN A 43 -24.11 5.82 4.18
C GLN A 43 -25.62 5.97 3.92
N LEU A 44 -26.32 4.86 3.66
CA LEU A 44 -27.78 4.89 3.43
C LEU A 44 -28.58 5.10 4.72
N ASP A 45 -28.16 4.50 5.82
CA ASP A 45 -28.82 4.60 7.13
C ASP A 45 -27.76 4.80 8.23
N PRO A 46 -27.31 6.04 8.50
CA PRO A 46 -26.28 6.27 9.51
C PRO A 46 -26.70 5.87 10.94
N ALA A 47 -28.01 5.83 11.21
CA ALA A 47 -28.53 5.53 12.54
C ALA A 47 -28.62 4.03 12.81
N HIS A 48 -28.95 3.22 11.80
CA HIS A 48 -29.16 1.77 11.96
C HIS A 48 -28.42 0.93 10.92
N GLY A 49 -27.55 1.51 10.09
CA GLY A 49 -26.77 0.89 9.01
C GLY A 49 -25.69 -0.06 9.52
N THR A 50 -26.13 -1.03 10.30
CA THR A 50 -25.36 -2.09 10.91
C THR A 50 -25.92 -3.42 10.41
N PRO A 51 -25.07 -4.47 10.30
CA PRO A 51 -25.53 -5.79 9.86
C PRO A 51 -26.65 -6.39 10.73
N SER A 52 -26.84 -5.91 11.96
CA SER A 52 -27.90 -6.35 12.87
C SER A 52 -29.28 -5.80 12.50
N ALA A 53 -29.37 -4.62 11.90
CA ALA A 53 -30.64 -4.08 11.43
C ALA A 53 -30.97 -4.57 10.01
N TYR A 54 -29.97 -4.51 9.12
CA TYR A 54 -30.09 -4.99 7.75
C TYR A 54 -28.89 -5.85 7.38
N PRO A 55 -29.10 -7.13 7.01
CA PRO A 55 -27.99 -8.03 6.70
C PRO A 55 -27.28 -7.72 5.37
N SER A 56 -27.86 -6.86 4.52
CA SER A 56 -27.31 -6.47 3.21
C SER A 56 -27.97 -5.18 2.69
N VAL A 57 -27.31 -4.49 1.75
CA VAL A 57 -27.93 -3.32 1.05
C VAL A 57 -29.22 -3.76 0.37
N LYS A 58 -29.22 -4.96 -0.23
CA LYS A 58 -30.41 -5.53 -0.86
C LYS A 58 -31.58 -5.70 0.11
N ALA A 59 -31.32 -6.09 1.36
CA ALA A 59 -32.35 -6.22 2.39
C ALA A 59 -32.92 -4.84 2.79
N LEU A 60 -32.05 -3.84 2.98
CA LEU A 60 -32.45 -2.47 3.26
C LEU A 60 -33.32 -1.89 2.14
N LEU A 61 -32.87 -1.99 0.89
CA LEU A 61 -33.60 -1.46 -0.27
C LEU A 61 -34.96 -2.15 -0.46
N LYS A 62 -35.06 -3.44 -0.14
CA LYS A 62 -36.34 -4.17 -0.17
C LYS A 62 -37.29 -3.68 0.91
N ALA A 63 -36.79 -3.47 2.14
CA ALA A 63 -37.60 -2.95 3.23
C ALA A 63 -38.07 -1.50 2.96
N ASP A 64 -37.17 -0.64 2.48
CA ASP A 64 -37.48 0.75 2.10
C ASP A 64 -38.55 0.80 0.99
N GLN A 65 -38.43 -0.05 -0.03
CA GLN A 65 -39.43 -0.14 -1.11
C GLN A 65 -40.83 -0.56 -0.60
N GLN A 66 -40.91 -1.30 0.50
CA GLN A 66 -42.17 -1.73 1.12
C GLN A 66 -42.73 -0.71 2.13
N ALA A 67 -41.96 0.30 2.50
CA ALA A 67 -42.41 1.35 3.41
C ALA A 67 -43.49 2.22 2.75
N ALA A 68 -44.36 2.82 3.58
CA ALA A 68 -45.40 3.74 3.10
C ALA A 68 -44.82 4.97 2.38
N ALA A 69 -43.58 5.34 2.71
CA ALA A 69 -42.83 6.41 2.06
C ALA A 69 -41.36 5.96 1.87
N PRO A 70 -41.03 5.32 0.74
CA PRO A 70 -39.65 4.92 0.43
C PRO A 70 -38.72 6.14 0.41
N ALA A 71 -37.61 6.07 1.14
CA ALA A 71 -36.68 7.18 1.35
C ALA A 71 -35.39 7.03 0.52
N VAL A 72 -35.09 5.84 -0.01
CA VAL A 72 -33.90 5.60 -0.82
C VAL A 72 -34.22 5.77 -2.30
N THR A 73 -33.68 6.82 -2.91
CA THR A 73 -33.74 7.02 -4.36
C THR A 73 -32.53 6.41 -5.05
N VAL A 74 -32.57 6.31 -6.38
CA VAL A 74 -31.44 5.86 -7.21
C VAL A 74 -30.21 6.73 -6.97
N GLU A 75 -30.43 8.03 -6.84
CA GLU A 75 -29.35 9.00 -6.66
C GLU A 75 -28.78 8.94 -5.26
N ARG A 76 -29.63 8.79 -4.24
CA ARG A 76 -29.17 8.57 -2.88
C ARG A 76 -28.34 7.29 -2.78
N LEU A 77 -28.72 6.22 -3.47
CA LEU A 77 -27.92 5.00 -3.57
C LEU A 77 -26.56 5.28 -4.25
N LEU A 78 -26.54 5.93 -5.42
CA LEU A 78 -25.28 6.23 -6.10
C LEU A 78 -24.35 7.12 -5.26
N VAL A 79 -24.89 8.16 -4.61
CA VAL A 79 -24.12 8.99 -3.68
C VAL A 79 -23.57 8.15 -2.54
N ALA A 80 -24.37 7.28 -1.93
CA ALA A 80 -23.89 6.38 -0.88
C ALA A 80 -22.74 5.47 -1.34
N VAL A 81 -22.80 4.96 -2.58
CA VAL A 81 -21.68 4.18 -3.13
C VAL A 81 -20.45 5.05 -3.39
N LEU A 82 -20.60 6.25 -3.95
CA LEU A 82 -19.47 7.16 -4.15
C LEU A 82 -18.80 7.57 -2.81
N GLU A 83 -19.61 7.90 -1.81
CA GLU A 83 -19.13 8.23 -0.46
C GLU A 83 -18.37 7.05 0.16
N SER A 84 -18.82 5.82 -0.04
CA SER A 84 -18.11 4.62 0.43
C SER A 84 -16.73 4.43 -0.21
N GLN A 85 -16.47 5.03 -1.38
CA GLN A 85 -15.17 4.95 -2.06
C GLN A 85 -14.15 6.00 -1.60
N LYS A 86 -14.55 6.98 -0.77
CA LYS A 86 -13.64 8.05 -0.33
C LYS A 86 -12.46 7.54 0.49
N GLY A 87 -12.67 6.51 1.31
CA GLY A 87 -11.59 5.86 2.05
C GLY A 87 -10.54 5.26 1.12
N PHE A 88 -10.99 4.58 0.06
CA PHE A 88 -10.09 4.04 -0.97
C PHE A 88 -9.36 5.15 -1.75
N ALA A 89 -10.05 6.22 -2.13
CA ALA A 89 -9.43 7.37 -2.80
C ALA A 89 -8.35 8.02 -1.94
N ALA A 90 -8.62 8.27 -0.66
CA ALA A 90 -7.64 8.82 0.28
C ALA A 90 -6.43 7.89 0.45
N MET A 91 -6.66 6.58 0.51
CA MET A 91 -5.59 5.58 0.56
C MET A 91 -4.66 5.65 -0.66
N MET A 92 -5.24 5.73 -1.86
CA MET A 92 -4.49 5.88 -3.12
C MET A 92 -3.68 7.18 -3.13
N GLY A 93 -4.26 8.30 -2.70
CA GLY A 93 -3.57 9.60 -2.61
C GLY A 93 -2.36 9.55 -1.69
N GLU A 94 -2.50 8.99 -0.48
CA GLU A 94 -1.37 8.87 0.45
C GLU A 94 -0.25 7.95 -0.08
N ILE A 95 -0.61 6.85 -0.76
CA ILE A 95 0.37 5.98 -1.41
C ILE A 95 1.10 6.77 -2.51
N LEU A 96 0.36 7.50 -3.37
CA LEU A 96 0.93 8.31 -4.44
C LEU A 96 1.94 9.34 -3.90
N ASP A 97 1.61 10.02 -2.82
CA ASP A 97 2.49 11.02 -2.20
C ASP A 97 3.84 10.42 -1.76
N THR A 98 3.82 9.24 -1.12
CA THR A 98 5.06 8.56 -0.72
C THR A 98 5.85 8.05 -1.92
N LEU A 99 5.18 7.58 -2.97
CA LEU A 99 5.86 7.14 -4.20
C LEU A 99 6.51 8.31 -4.94
N ALA A 100 5.82 9.45 -5.04
CA ALA A 100 6.37 10.68 -5.61
C ALA A 100 7.56 11.20 -4.80
N MET A 101 7.49 11.09 -3.47
CA MET A 101 8.61 11.39 -2.58
C MET A 101 9.80 10.45 -2.83
N ALA A 102 9.56 9.16 -3.04
CA ALA A 102 10.61 8.20 -3.35
C ALA A 102 11.27 8.52 -4.69
N GLU A 103 10.49 8.78 -5.74
CA GLU A 103 11.00 9.18 -7.05
C GLU A 103 11.88 10.44 -6.95
N ALA A 104 11.39 11.47 -6.26
CA ALA A 104 12.14 12.72 -6.05
C ALA A 104 13.45 12.52 -5.28
N THR A 105 13.48 11.59 -4.31
CA THR A 105 14.68 11.29 -3.52
C THR A 105 15.72 10.51 -4.33
N LEU A 106 15.26 9.66 -5.25
CA LEU A 106 16.13 8.83 -6.09
C LEU A 106 16.67 9.57 -7.32
N GLY A 107 16.02 10.68 -7.73
CA GLY A 107 16.36 11.39 -8.97
C GLY A 107 16.06 10.57 -10.22
N GLU A 108 15.20 9.55 -10.11
CA GLU A 108 14.80 8.71 -11.22
C GLU A 108 13.54 9.30 -11.87
N HIS A 109 13.50 9.30 -13.20
CA HIS A 109 12.24 9.54 -13.93
C HIS A 109 11.69 8.19 -14.38
N ASN A 110 10.40 7.95 -14.14
CA ASN A 110 9.66 6.72 -14.46
C ASN A 110 9.84 5.60 -13.43
N LEU A 111 9.67 5.92 -12.15
CA LEU A 111 9.60 4.89 -11.11
C LEU A 111 8.53 3.85 -11.46
N THR A 112 8.90 2.57 -11.43
CA THR A 112 7.95 1.47 -11.55
C THR A 112 7.62 0.94 -10.16
N ILE A 113 6.36 0.62 -9.95
CA ILE A 113 5.86 0.07 -8.69
C ILE A 113 5.43 -1.36 -8.97
N ASP A 114 5.86 -2.26 -8.10
CA ASP A 114 5.47 -3.67 -8.18
C ASP A 114 4.88 -4.10 -6.84
N PHE A 115 3.59 -4.43 -6.89
CA PHE A 115 2.90 -5.08 -5.81
C PHE A 115 2.67 -6.55 -6.19
N SER A 116 3.45 -7.45 -5.61
CA SER A 116 3.25 -8.90 -5.72
C SER A 116 2.46 -9.36 -4.50
N TYR A 117 1.44 -10.20 -4.73
CA TYR A 117 0.48 -10.58 -3.69
C TYR A 117 0.41 -12.10 -3.42
N ASP A 118 1.05 -12.91 -4.27
CA ASP A 118 1.19 -14.36 -4.11
C ASP A 118 2.26 -14.89 -5.08
N ALA A 119 3.03 -15.90 -4.68
CA ALA A 119 4.05 -16.53 -5.52
C ALA A 119 3.47 -17.49 -6.61
N VAL A 120 2.17 -17.79 -6.54
CA VAL A 120 1.52 -18.91 -7.27
C VAL A 120 0.61 -18.44 -8.41
N THR A 121 0.25 -17.15 -8.46
CA THR A 121 -0.58 -16.58 -9.52
C THR A 121 0.11 -15.40 -10.18
N ASP A 122 -0.16 -15.17 -11.46
CA ASP A 122 0.28 -14.01 -12.27
C ASP A 122 -0.36 -12.68 -11.79
N SER A 123 -0.57 -12.56 -10.48
CA SER A 123 -1.32 -11.54 -9.76
C SER A 123 -0.43 -10.38 -9.33
N HIS A 124 0.47 -9.94 -10.20
CA HIS A 124 1.28 -8.76 -9.96
C HIS A 124 0.53 -7.51 -10.42
N LEU A 125 0.39 -6.54 -9.52
CA LEU A 125 0.03 -5.19 -9.93
C LEU A 125 1.33 -4.42 -10.17
N LYS A 126 1.82 -4.49 -11.42
CA LYS A 126 3.01 -3.77 -11.86
C LYS A 126 2.59 -2.61 -12.76
N GLN A 127 2.91 -1.40 -12.35
CA GLN A 127 2.56 -0.19 -13.09
C GLN A 127 3.58 0.92 -12.86
N THR A 128 3.64 1.89 -13.77
CA THR A 128 4.47 3.09 -13.57
C THR A 128 3.82 4.01 -12.56
N LEU A 129 4.61 4.89 -11.94
CA LEU A 129 4.09 5.95 -11.07
C LEU A 129 3.06 6.83 -11.80
N GLU A 130 3.28 7.10 -13.09
CA GLU A 130 2.34 7.88 -13.88
C GLU A 130 1.00 7.16 -14.10
N GLN A 131 1.03 5.84 -14.35
CA GLN A 131 -0.21 5.06 -14.43
C GLN A 131 -0.95 5.04 -13.09
N PHE A 132 -0.22 4.92 -11.97
CA PHE A 132 -0.83 4.98 -10.64
C PHE A 132 -1.45 6.37 -10.37
N ARG A 133 -0.80 7.45 -10.80
CA ARG A 133 -1.33 8.82 -10.73
C ARG A 133 -2.62 8.96 -11.53
N VAL A 134 -2.69 8.40 -12.74
CA VAL A 134 -3.92 8.38 -13.56
C VAL A 134 -5.05 7.61 -12.86
N ASP A 135 -4.75 6.46 -12.28
CA ASP A 135 -5.72 5.63 -11.54
C ASP A 135 -6.24 6.36 -10.28
N GLU A 136 -5.35 6.99 -9.51
CA GLU A 136 -5.70 7.81 -8.34
C GLU A 136 -6.58 8.98 -8.76
N GLU A 137 -6.18 9.75 -9.77
CA GLU A 137 -6.91 10.93 -10.24
C GLU A 137 -8.30 10.55 -10.76
N ARG A 138 -8.41 9.44 -11.50
CA ARG A 138 -9.71 8.90 -11.92
C ARG A 138 -10.56 8.55 -10.70
N THR A 139 -10.01 7.85 -9.72
CA THR A 139 -10.71 7.46 -8.50
C THR A 139 -11.20 8.70 -7.74
N ARG A 140 -10.31 9.67 -7.50
CA ARG A 140 -10.58 10.92 -6.82
C ARG A 140 -11.70 11.72 -7.50
N ARG A 141 -11.64 11.87 -8.83
CA ARG A 141 -12.68 12.57 -9.62
C ARG A 141 -14.05 11.93 -9.47
N VAL A 142 -14.12 10.61 -9.57
CA VAL A 142 -15.39 9.88 -9.43
C VAL A 142 -15.96 10.07 -8.03
N CYS A 143 -15.13 9.99 -6.99
CA CYS A 143 -15.57 10.16 -5.59
C CYS A 143 -15.99 11.59 -5.22
N VAL A 144 -15.50 12.61 -5.93
CA VAL A 144 -15.89 14.03 -5.75
C VAL A 144 -17.06 14.41 -6.65
N SER A 145 -17.33 13.63 -7.71
CA SER A 145 -18.46 13.82 -8.61
C SER A 145 -19.78 13.76 -7.85
N ARG A 146 -20.38 14.92 -7.61
CA ARG A 146 -21.77 15.05 -7.14
C ARG A 146 -22.66 15.43 -8.31
N PHE A 147 -23.97 15.50 -8.05
CA PHE A 147 -24.99 15.88 -9.02
C PHE A 147 -24.52 17.06 -9.89
N VAL A 148 -24.77 16.94 -11.19
CA VAL A 148 -23.98 17.49 -12.30
C VAL A 148 -23.49 18.93 -12.11
N SER A 149 -22.17 19.12 -12.11
CA SER A 149 -21.61 20.43 -12.39
C SER A 149 -21.79 20.75 -13.86
N LEU A 150 -22.52 21.83 -14.16
CA LEU A 150 -22.61 22.37 -15.51
C LEU A 150 -21.22 22.60 -16.12
N SER A 151 -21.08 22.41 -17.42
CA SER A 151 -19.91 22.90 -18.16
C SER A 151 -19.89 24.44 -18.14
N GLN A 152 -18.75 25.03 -18.50
CA GLN A 152 -18.65 26.49 -18.67
C GLN A 152 -19.59 26.98 -19.79
N GLU A 153 -19.69 26.22 -20.88
CA GLU A 153 -20.57 26.49 -22.01
C GLU A 153 -22.03 26.51 -21.56
N GLN A 154 -22.49 25.47 -20.85
CA GLN A 154 -23.86 25.42 -20.32
C GLN A 154 -24.15 26.56 -19.34
N ARG A 155 -23.21 26.92 -18.45
CA ARG A 155 -23.39 28.08 -17.55
C ARG A 155 -23.56 29.38 -18.32
N SER A 156 -22.71 29.59 -19.33
CA SER A 156 -22.75 30.78 -20.19
C SER A 156 -24.05 30.85 -20.98
N GLU A 157 -24.52 29.72 -21.51
CA GLU A 157 -25.73 29.64 -22.31
C GLU A 157 -26.99 29.86 -21.46
N ILE A 158 -27.09 29.20 -20.29
CA ILE A 158 -28.17 29.43 -19.31
C ILE A 158 -28.22 30.92 -18.92
N TYR A 159 -27.06 31.51 -18.62
CA TYR A 159 -26.97 32.94 -18.31
C TYR A 159 -27.47 33.80 -19.48
N SER A 160 -27.02 33.52 -20.70
CA SER A 160 -27.42 34.25 -21.91
C SER A 160 -28.93 34.19 -22.14
N ILE A 161 -29.54 33.00 -22.01
CA ILE A 161 -30.99 32.81 -22.17
C ILE A 161 -31.74 33.64 -21.13
N LEU A 162 -31.39 33.53 -19.85
CA LEU A 162 -32.07 34.26 -18.78
C LEU A 162 -31.86 35.77 -18.89
N ARG A 163 -30.72 36.23 -19.40
CA ARG A 163 -30.43 37.66 -19.60
C ARG A 163 -31.31 38.30 -20.66
N THR A 164 -31.92 37.53 -21.57
CA THR A 164 -32.90 38.06 -22.54
C THR A 164 -34.15 38.66 -21.89
N LEU A 165 -34.40 38.33 -20.61
CA LEU A 165 -35.51 38.88 -19.83
C LEU A 165 -35.29 40.32 -19.34
N ASP A 166 -34.09 40.89 -19.58
CA ASP A 166 -33.69 42.27 -19.26
C ASP A 166 -34.02 42.71 -17.82
N TYR A 167 -33.74 41.84 -16.84
CA TYR A 167 -34.01 42.11 -15.44
C TYR A 167 -32.94 43.03 -14.82
N PRO A 168 -33.33 43.94 -13.89
CA PRO A 168 -32.37 44.69 -13.10
C PRO A 168 -31.63 43.75 -12.15
N ARG A 169 -30.34 43.99 -11.92
CA ARG A 169 -29.60 43.29 -10.87
C ARG A 169 -30.13 43.72 -9.50
N LEU A 170 -30.43 42.74 -8.64
CA LEU A 170 -31.04 42.92 -7.32
C LEU A 170 -30.10 42.52 -6.18
N GLY A 171 -29.22 41.54 -6.42
CA GLY A 171 -28.29 41.01 -5.41
C GLY A 171 -27.04 41.86 -5.21
N ASP A 172 -26.56 41.94 -3.96
CA ASP A 172 -25.28 42.57 -3.63
C ASP A 172 -24.11 41.66 -4.01
N ARG A 173 -23.07 42.23 -4.63
CA ARG A 173 -21.86 41.53 -5.05
C ARG A 173 -20.87 41.49 -3.91
N ASP A 174 -21.19 40.66 -2.94
CA ASP A 174 -20.37 40.46 -1.75
C ASP A 174 -19.50 39.20 -1.83
N ASP A 175 -18.39 39.20 -1.10
CA ASP A 175 -17.40 38.12 -1.11
C ASP A 175 -17.91 36.76 -0.57
N ARG A 176 -19.03 36.74 0.15
CA ARG A 176 -19.57 35.56 0.85
C ARG A 176 -20.19 34.55 -0.10
N LEU A 177 -19.76 33.28 -0.03
CA LEU A 177 -20.44 32.15 -0.68
C LEU A 177 -21.54 31.60 0.25
N PRO A 178 -22.84 31.92 0.05
CA PRO A 178 -23.88 31.45 0.96
C PRO A 178 -24.05 29.93 0.89
N LEU A 179 -24.58 29.33 1.96
CA LEU A 179 -24.85 27.88 2.01
C LEU A 179 -26.03 27.47 1.13
N THR A 180 -26.95 28.40 0.88
CA THR A 180 -28.12 28.21 0.02
C THR A 180 -28.33 29.44 -0.87
N PRO A 181 -28.92 29.28 -2.06
CA PRO A 181 -29.33 30.39 -2.90
C PRO A 181 -30.29 31.32 -2.13
N GLN A 182 -30.07 32.64 -2.22
CA GLN A 182 -30.87 33.65 -1.51
C GLN A 182 -32.09 34.07 -2.34
N VAL A 183 -33.03 33.15 -2.52
CA VAL A 183 -34.25 33.36 -3.31
C VAL A 183 -35.37 33.91 -2.43
N ASP A 184 -36.12 34.89 -2.94
CA ASP A 184 -37.21 35.56 -2.24
C ASP A 184 -38.35 34.59 -1.89
N ALA A 185 -39.01 34.81 -0.75
CA ALA A 185 -40.13 33.98 -0.29
C ALA A 185 -41.42 34.14 -1.13
N THR A 186 -41.43 35.02 -2.14
CA THR A 186 -42.59 35.30 -2.99
C THR A 186 -43.07 34.01 -3.68
N PRO A 187 -44.36 33.64 -3.58
CA PRO A 187 -44.87 32.45 -4.24
C PRO A 187 -44.90 32.63 -5.77
N ALA A 188 -44.52 31.58 -6.50
CA ALA A 188 -44.63 31.50 -7.96
C ALA A 188 -45.92 30.78 -8.38
N PRO A 189 -46.50 31.11 -9.56
CA PRO A 189 -47.60 30.33 -10.13
C PRO A 189 -47.20 28.86 -10.30
N ALA A 190 -48.16 27.94 -10.18
CA ALA A 190 -47.90 26.50 -10.09
C ALA A 190 -47.04 25.95 -11.24
N LEU A 191 -47.26 26.43 -12.46
CA LEU A 191 -46.53 26.01 -13.66
C LEU A 191 -45.03 26.39 -13.67
N PHE A 192 -44.62 27.38 -12.87
CA PHE A 192 -43.21 27.80 -12.77
C PHE A 192 -42.44 27.06 -11.67
N ARG A 193 -43.13 26.36 -10.75
CA ARG A 193 -42.50 25.80 -9.55
C ARG A 193 -41.39 24.80 -9.86
N ALA A 194 -41.66 23.85 -10.76
CA ALA A 194 -40.68 22.81 -11.09
C ALA A 194 -39.45 23.37 -11.85
N PRO A 195 -39.60 24.20 -12.89
CA PRO A 195 -38.45 24.81 -13.55
C PRO A 195 -37.63 25.75 -12.65
N LEU A 196 -38.28 26.55 -11.80
CA LEU A 196 -37.57 27.42 -10.85
C LEU A 196 -36.78 26.60 -9.82
N LEU A 197 -37.40 25.54 -9.27
CA LEU A 197 -36.72 24.64 -8.34
C LEU A 197 -35.49 23.97 -8.97
N ALA A 198 -35.52 23.67 -10.28
CA ALA A 198 -34.37 23.12 -10.99
C ALA A 198 -33.20 24.12 -11.04
N LEU A 199 -33.46 25.40 -11.33
CA LEU A 199 -32.44 26.45 -11.28
C LEU A 199 -31.92 26.70 -9.86
N GLU A 200 -32.81 26.71 -8.86
CA GLU A 200 -32.42 26.87 -7.46
C GLU A 200 -31.48 25.74 -7.00
N THR A 201 -31.83 24.50 -7.31
CA THR A 201 -31.02 23.32 -6.99
C THR A 201 -29.66 23.39 -7.68
N MET A 202 -29.64 23.77 -8.96
CA MET A 202 -28.42 23.97 -9.75
C MET A 202 -27.49 25.02 -9.12
N VAL A 203 -28.02 26.16 -8.64
CA VAL A 203 -27.21 27.19 -7.95
C VAL A 203 -26.68 26.67 -6.61
N ALA A 204 -27.49 25.93 -5.86
CA ALA A 204 -27.07 25.35 -4.58
C ALA A 204 -25.89 24.37 -4.76
N ASP A 205 -25.98 23.49 -5.76
CA ASP A 205 -24.92 22.55 -6.10
C ASP A 205 -23.63 23.27 -6.53
N PHE A 206 -23.76 24.34 -7.32
CA PHE A 206 -22.64 25.19 -7.73
C PHE A 206 -21.95 25.86 -6.53
N LEU A 207 -22.72 26.42 -5.59
CA LEU A 207 -22.18 27.04 -4.38
C LEU A 207 -21.44 26.02 -3.50
N GLN A 208 -22.00 24.81 -3.35
CA GLN A 208 -21.37 23.74 -2.61
C GLN A 208 -20.02 23.32 -3.23
N LEU A 209 -19.97 23.20 -4.56
CA LEU A 209 -18.73 22.94 -5.30
C LEU A 209 -17.69 24.02 -5.02
N CYS A 210 -18.06 25.30 -5.13
CA CYS A 210 -17.15 26.42 -4.95
C CYS A 210 -16.55 26.46 -3.54
N ARG A 211 -17.30 26.05 -2.52
CA ARG A 211 -16.83 26.03 -1.13
C ARG A 211 -15.75 24.99 -0.84
N VAL A 212 -15.59 23.98 -1.69
CA VAL A 212 -14.45 23.04 -1.61
C VAL A 212 -13.12 23.79 -1.84
N TYR A 213 -13.15 24.84 -2.66
CA TYR A 213 -11.97 25.62 -3.02
C TYR A 213 -11.71 26.79 -2.08
N GLY A 214 -12.67 27.21 -1.27
CA GLY A 214 -12.49 28.34 -0.36
C GLY A 214 -13.80 28.80 0.26
N GLU A 215 -13.71 29.38 1.45
CA GLU A 215 -14.90 29.83 2.19
C GLU A 215 -15.50 31.14 1.64
N SER A 216 -14.79 31.82 0.74
CA SER A 216 -15.21 33.08 0.09
C SER A 216 -14.79 33.15 -1.38
N ARG A 217 -15.38 34.08 -2.15
CA ARG A 217 -15.03 34.31 -3.56
C ARG A 217 -13.58 34.75 -3.73
N LYS A 218 -13.07 35.60 -2.85
CA LYS A 218 -11.65 36.00 -2.79
C LYS A 218 -10.76 34.81 -2.47
N ALA A 219 -11.13 33.96 -1.52
CA ALA A 219 -10.37 32.74 -1.22
C ALA A 219 -10.27 31.81 -2.43
N ASN A 220 -11.38 31.65 -3.18
CA ASN A 220 -11.37 30.96 -4.45
C ASN A 220 -10.42 31.66 -5.44
N TYR A 221 -10.60 32.96 -5.68
CA TYR A 221 -9.77 33.73 -6.61
C TYR A 221 -8.27 33.66 -6.30
N SER A 222 -7.88 33.73 -5.03
CA SER A 222 -6.49 33.61 -4.59
C SER A 222 -5.89 32.24 -4.86
N ARG A 223 -6.68 31.16 -4.82
CA ARG A 223 -6.22 29.82 -5.23
C ARG A 223 -6.18 29.64 -6.75
N ILE A 224 -7.01 30.39 -7.48
CA ILE A 224 -7.14 30.34 -8.96
C ILE A 224 -6.02 31.12 -9.66
N ARG A 225 -5.43 32.13 -9.01
CA ARG A 225 -4.20 32.80 -9.45
C ARG A 225 -2.99 32.36 -8.62
N PRO A 226 -2.41 31.18 -8.88
CA PRO A 226 -1.12 30.86 -8.34
C PRO A 226 -0.09 31.78 -9.00
N ASP A 227 0.89 32.19 -8.21
CA ASP A 227 2.02 33.07 -8.47
C ASP A 227 3.04 32.48 -9.47
N GLY A 228 2.55 31.84 -10.55
CA GLY A 228 3.33 31.33 -11.68
C GLY A 228 3.11 29.85 -12.03
N ARG A 229 2.30 29.10 -11.28
CA ARG A 229 2.20 27.63 -11.38
C ARG A 229 1.02 27.07 -12.20
N TRP A 230 0.35 27.88 -13.02
CA TRP A 230 -0.82 27.41 -13.81
C TRP A 230 -0.50 26.20 -14.70
N GLN A 231 0.74 26.12 -15.19
CA GLN A 231 1.22 25.01 -16.03
C GLN A 231 1.39 23.71 -15.25
N ASP A 232 1.52 23.77 -13.92
CA ASP A 232 1.73 22.62 -13.04
C ASP A 232 0.42 21.92 -12.66
N PHE A 233 -0.73 22.54 -12.93
CA PHE A 233 -2.04 21.92 -12.73
C PHE A 233 -2.34 20.93 -13.84
N SER A 234 -2.94 19.80 -13.45
CA SER A 234 -3.61 18.89 -14.39
C SER A 234 -4.73 19.62 -15.15
N GLU A 235 -5.09 19.12 -16.34
CA GLU A 235 -6.22 19.66 -17.10
C GLU A 235 -7.55 19.60 -16.31
N GLU A 236 -7.68 18.63 -15.41
CA GLU A 236 -8.86 18.47 -14.56
C GLU A 236 -8.89 19.48 -13.41
N GLU A 237 -7.75 19.79 -12.80
CA GLU A 237 -7.63 20.90 -11.85
C GLU A 237 -7.90 22.22 -12.55
N LYS A 238 -7.36 22.45 -13.75
CA LYS A 238 -7.67 23.63 -14.56
C LYS A 238 -9.17 23.75 -14.84
N GLN A 239 -9.83 22.64 -15.18
CA GLN A 239 -11.28 22.61 -15.36
C GLN A 239 -12.04 22.88 -14.06
N ALA A 240 -11.62 22.31 -12.94
CA ALA A 240 -12.29 22.49 -11.66
C ALA A 240 -12.10 23.91 -11.09
N ILE A 241 -10.90 24.46 -11.26
CA ILE A 241 -10.58 25.86 -11.02
C ILE A 241 -11.41 26.76 -11.93
N SER A 242 -11.50 26.47 -13.24
CA SER A 242 -12.36 27.23 -14.17
C SER A 242 -13.83 27.20 -13.74
N ARG A 243 -14.32 26.07 -13.20
CA ARG A 243 -15.67 26.00 -12.60
C ARG A 243 -15.80 26.90 -11.38
N ALA A 244 -14.84 26.85 -10.45
CA ALA A 244 -14.85 27.72 -9.25
C ALA A 244 -14.65 29.20 -9.60
N ALA A 245 -13.99 29.52 -10.72
CA ALA A 245 -13.78 30.88 -11.20
C ALA A 245 -15.10 31.55 -11.59
N ALA A 246 -16.11 30.79 -12.03
CA ALA A 246 -17.46 31.31 -12.29
C ALA A 246 -18.17 31.78 -10.99
N ALA A 247 -17.61 31.59 -9.80
CA ALA A 247 -18.14 32.24 -8.61
C ALA A 247 -17.62 33.66 -8.47
N THR A 248 -16.48 33.97 -9.10
CA THR A 248 -15.79 35.27 -9.01
C THR A 248 -16.40 36.33 -9.94
N ASP A 249 -17.13 35.91 -10.97
CA ASP A 249 -17.91 36.80 -11.84
C ASP A 249 -19.37 37.00 -11.36
N TYR A 250 -19.72 36.39 -10.22
CA TYR A 250 -21.05 36.42 -9.60
C TYR A 250 -22.15 35.75 -10.43
N TRP A 251 -21.81 34.74 -11.24
CA TRP A 251 -22.79 33.97 -12.01
C TRP A 251 -23.96 33.47 -11.14
N ASP A 252 -23.67 32.93 -9.95
CA ASP A 252 -24.70 32.42 -9.03
C ASP A 252 -25.70 33.51 -8.60
N VAL A 253 -25.21 34.72 -8.33
CA VAL A 253 -26.04 35.88 -7.96
C VAL A 253 -26.92 36.30 -9.14
N ASP A 254 -26.36 36.38 -10.34
CA ASP A 254 -27.10 36.77 -11.53
C ASP A 254 -28.24 35.74 -11.85
N ILE A 255 -28.05 34.44 -11.56
CA ILE A 255 -29.11 33.42 -11.69
C ILE A 255 -30.19 33.58 -10.60
N VAL A 256 -29.79 33.82 -9.34
CA VAL A 256 -30.74 34.08 -8.24
C VAL A 256 -31.60 35.30 -8.53
N ASP A 257 -31.02 36.37 -9.05
CA ASP A 257 -31.75 37.56 -9.49
C ASP A 257 -32.75 37.24 -10.60
N SER A 258 -32.38 36.39 -11.55
CA SER A 258 -33.29 35.91 -12.61
C SER A 258 -34.48 35.16 -12.03
N ILE A 259 -34.23 34.26 -11.06
CA ILE A 259 -35.28 33.49 -10.37
C ILE A 259 -36.26 34.46 -9.68
N ASN A 260 -35.74 35.42 -8.90
CA ASN A 260 -36.56 36.40 -8.19
C ASN A 260 -37.38 37.28 -9.14
N PHE A 261 -36.77 37.72 -10.24
CA PHE A 261 -37.46 38.48 -11.29
C PHE A 261 -38.59 37.67 -11.92
N ILE A 262 -38.35 36.43 -12.33
CA ILE A 262 -39.37 35.56 -12.93
C ILE A 262 -40.52 35.34 -11.95
N LYS A 263 -40.22 35.07 -10.68
CA LYS A 263 -41.24 34.90 -9.62
C LYS A 263 -42.13 36.13 -9.49
N HIS A 264 -41.51 37.32 -9.43
CA HIS A 264 -42.25 38.57 -9.32
C HIS A 264 -43.08 38.86 -10.57
N ARG A 265 -42.48 38.74 -11.76
CA ARG A 265 -43.13 39.10 -13.03
C ARG A 265 -44.25 38.14 -13.39
N ALA A 266 -44.05 36.83 -13.20
CA ALA A 266 -45.09 35.82 -13.43
C ALA A 266 -46.30 36.02 -12.50
N SER A 267 -46.09 36.50 -11.28
CA SER A 267 -47.17 36.78 -10.32
C SER A 267 -47.90 38.10 -10.56
N THR A 268 -47.26 39.08 -11.21
CA THR A 268 -47.82 40.43 -11.42
C THR A 268 -48.34 40.66 -12.84
N THR A 269 -47.85 39.91 -13.83
CA THR A 269 -48.15 40.13 -15.26
C THR A 269 -48.56 38.83 -15.96
N PRO A 270 -49.82 38.37 -15.81
CA PRO A 270 -50.29 37.09 -16.37
C PRO A 270 -50.11 36.95 -17.88
N SER A 271 -50.22 38.06 -18.64
CA SER A 271 -50.07 38.07 -20.11
C SER A 271 -48.68 37.66 -20.59
N GLU A 272 -47.66 37.75 -19.74
CA GLU A 272 -46.27 37.41 -20.08
C GLU A 272 -45.88 35.98 -19.65
N GLN A 273 -46.73 35.28 -18.89
CA GLN A 273 -46.40 33.97 -18.31
C GLN A 273 -45.98 32.95 -19.36
N THR A 274 -46.62 32.92 -20.53
CA THR A 274 -46.26 31.98 -21.61
C THR A 274 -44.85 32.21 -22.12
N SER A 275 -44.46 33.46 -22.36
CA SER A 275 -43.12 33.81 -22.84
C SER A 275 -42.07 33.55 -21.76
N LEU A 276 -42.35 33.95 -20.51
CA LEU A 276 -41.45 33.72 -19.38
C LEU A 276 -41.21 32.22 -19.15
N LEU A 277 -42.26 31.41 -19.23
CA LEU A 277 -42.15 29.96 -19.07
C LEU A 277 -41.34 29.32 -20.21
N ALA A 278 -41.50 29.81 -21.45
CA ALA A 278 -40.74 29.31 -22.58
C ALA A 278 -39.24 29.56 -22.40
N THR A 279 -38.84 30.80 -22.08
CA THR A 279 -37.44 31.15 -21.79
C THR A 279 -36.88 30.34 -20.61
N LEU A 280 -37.67 30.19 -19.54
CA LEU A 280 -37.26 29.41 -18.39
C LEU A 280 -37.06 27.92 -18.73
N ASN A 281 -37.95 27.34 -19.53
CA ASN A 281 -37.83 25.95 -19.96
C ASN A 281 -36.64 25.73 -20.90
N GLU A 282 -36.33 26.70 -21.75
CA GLU A 282 -35.14 26.67 -22.60
C GLU A 282 -33.86 26.62 -21.76
N ALA A 283 -33.75 27.48 -20.74
CA ALA A 283 -32.63 27.46 -19.80
C ALA A 283 -32.56 26.14 -19.02
N VAL A 284 -33.69 25.64 -18.51
CA VAL A 284 -33.74 24.40 -17.72
C VAL A 284 -33.43 23.15 -18.58
N ALA A 285 -33.70 23.18 -19.88
CA ALA A 285 -33.38 22.08 -20.79
C ALA A 285 -31.86 21.83 -20.92
N LEU A 286 -31.04 22.85 -20.64
CA LEU A 286 -29.58 22.75 -20.64
C LEU A 286 -29.02 22.15 -19.34
N ILE A 287 -29.84 22.09 -18.29
CA ILE A 287 -29.46 21.44 -17.03
C ILE A 287 -29.53 19.92 -17.25
N PRO A 288 -28.40 19.21 -17.14
CA PRO A 288 -28.37 17.77 -17.35
C PRO A 288 -29.44 17.08 -16.52
N THR A 289 -30.26 16.27 -17.20
CA THR A 289 -31.38 15.64 -16.52
C THR A 289 -30.85 14.68 -15.45
N LYS A 290 -31.64 14.49 -14.39
CA LYS A 290 -31.36 13.53 -13.32
C LYS A 290 -30.96 12.14 -13.85
N GLN A 291 -31.56 11.72 -14.96
CA GLN A 291 -31.28 10.44 -15.62
C GLN A 291 -29.90 10.42 -16.28
N GLN A 292 -29.48 11.50 -16.93
CA GLN A 292 -28.15 11.60 -17.54
C GLN A 292 -27.06 11.47 -16.47
N TRP A 293 -27.22 12.14 -15.33
CA TRP A 293 -26.31 11.99 -14.19
C TRP A 293 -26.25 10.55 -13.69
N VAL A 294 -27.40 9.91 -13.48
CA VAL A 294 -27.47 8.50 -13.04
C VAL A 294 -26.69 7.60 -14.00
N ASP A 295 -26.87 7.77 -15.31
CA ASP A 295 -26.20 6.94 -16.31
C ASP A 295 -24.69 7.19 -16.38
N GLU A 296 -24.26 8.45 -16.32
CA GLU A 296 -22.84 8.84 -16.30
C GLU A 296 -22.14 8.38 -15.02
N THR A 297 -22.73 8.64 -13.85
CA THR A 297 -22.20 8.21 -12.55
C THR A 297 -22.14 6.70 -12.45
N TYR A 298 -23.17 5.98 -12.92
CA TYR A 298 -23.14 4.51 -12.96
C TYR A 298 -21.97 4.01 -13.81
N LYS A 299 -21.75 4.60 -14.99
CA LYS A 299 -20.63 4.24 -15.87
C LYS A 299 -19.28 4.52 -15.21
N GLN A 300 -19.10 5.72 -14.64
CA GLN A 300 -17.87 6.13 -13.95
C GLN A 300 -17.57 5.24 -12.73
N LEU A 301 -18.59 4.86 -11.98
CA LEU A 301 -18.44 3.96 -10.84
C LEU A 301 -18.07 2.55 -11.31
N LEU A 302 -18.73 2.03 -12.34
CA LEU A 302 -18.39 0.73 -12.91
C LEU A 302 -16.94 0.69 -13.42
N ASP A 303 -16.51 1.77 -14.05
CA ASP A 303 -15.14 1.99 -14.49
C ASP A 303 -14.13 1.96 -13.32
N LEU A 304 -14.43 2.67 -12.22
CA LEU A 304 -13.63 2.68 -10.99
C LEU A 304 -13.54 1.29 -10.37
N LEU A 305 -14.67 0.62 -10.16
CA LEU A 305 -14.74 -0.71 -9.54
C LEU A 305 -14.03 -1.78 -10.42
N ASN A 306 -13.87 -1.50 -11.71
CA ASN A 306 -13.14 -2.38 -12.61
C ASN A 306 -11.63 -2.14 -12.67
N LEU A 307 -11.12 -1.08 -12.04
CA LEU A 307 -9.69 -0.79 -12.01
C LEU A 307 -8.91 -1.96 -11.38
N PRO A 308 -7.73 -2.31 -11.92
CA PRO A 308 -6.86 -3.32 -11.31
C PRO A 308 -6.48 -2.99 -9.86
N THR A 309 -6.22 -1.71 -9.58
CA THR A 309 -5.96 -1.16 -8.24
C THR A 309 -7.14 -1.39 -7.30
N TRP A 310 -8.37 -1.10 -7.74
CA TRP A 310 -9.57 -1.32 -6.94
C TRP A 310 -9.82 -2.81 -6.65
N LYS A 311 -9.68 -3.66 -7.67
CA LYS A 311 -9.77 -5.13 -7.52
C LYS A 311 -8.71 -5.70 -6.59
N ARG A 312 -7.68 -4.94 -6.24
CA ARG A 312 -6.60 -5.28 -5.30
C ARG A 312 -6.60 -4.36 -4.07
N ARG A 313 -7.72 -3.69 -3.77
CA ARG A 313 -7.78 -2.72 -2.66
C ARG A 313 -7.44 -3.32 -1.31
N HIS A 314 -7.71 -4.62 -1.10
CA HIS A 314 -7.41 -5.25 0.19
C HIS A 314 -5.92 -5.44 0.38
N GLU A 315 -5.21 -5.68 -0.70
CA GLU A 315 -3.77 -5.80 -0.71
C GLU A 315 -3.10 -4.41 -0.69
N LEU A 316 -3.71 -3.40 -1.33
CA LEU A 316 -3.27 -2.00 -1.18
C LEU A 316 -3.42 -1.47 0.25
N TYR A 317 -4.25 -2.08 1.08
CA TYR A 317 -4.35 -1.71 2.50
C TYR A 317 -3.04 -1.93 3.26
N SER A 318 -2.34 -3.06 3.05
CA SER A 318 -1.05 -3.27 3.71
C SER A 318 0.00 -2.29 3.18
N VAL A 319 0.00 -2.03 1.86
CA VAL A 319 0.84 -1.00 1.23
C VAL A 319 0.61 0.37 1.87
N TRP A 320 -0.64 0.75 2.12
CA TRP A 320 -0.96 2.00 2.80
C TRP A 320 -0.43 2.03 4.24
N VAL A 321 -0.57 0.95 5.02
CA VAL A 321 0.05 0.89 6.35
C VAL A 321 1.58 1.05 6.26
N GLY A 322 2.21 0.41 5.28
CA GLY A 322 3.64 0.60 4.98
C GLY A 322 4.00 2.03 4.58
N THR A 323 3.12 2.70 3.82
CA THR A 323 3.23 4.11 3.44
C THR A 323 3.20 5.01 4.69
N ARG A 324 2.30 4.74 5.66
CA ARG A 324 2.30 5.45 6.95
C ARG A 324 3.60 5.26 7.71
N LEU A 325 4.13 4.03 7.75
CA LEU A 325 5.41 3.71 8.37
C LEU A 325 6.57 4.50 7.75
N LEU A 326 6.64 4.55 6.42
CA LEU A 326 7.66 5.31 5.67
C LEU A 326 7.54 6.83 5.91
N ASN A 327 6.32 7.37 5.91
CA ASN A 327 6.09 8.80 6.13
C ASN A 327 6.49 9.24 7.54
N VAL A 328 6.17 8.42 8.55
CA VAL A 328 6.62 8.67 9.93
C VAL A 328 8.14 8.62 10.00
N ALA A 329 8.79 7.64 9.36
CA ALA A 329 10.24 7.57 9.31
C ALA A 329 10.85 8.82 8.66
N LYS A 330 10.32 9.26 7.51
CA LYS A 330 10.78 10.45 6.79
C LYS A 330 10.66 11.73 7.62
N THR A 331 9.56 11.87 8.36
CA THR A 331 9.25 13.10 9.10
C THR A 331 10.20 13.31 10.29
N HIS A 332 10.67 12.22 10.91
CA HIS A 332 11.39 12.29 12.19
C HIS A 332 12.85 11.83 12.13
N ALA A 333 13.24 11.03 11.13
CA ALA A 333 14.64 10.64 10.95
C ALA A 333 15.46 11.80 10.39
N SER A 334 16.75 11.85 10.74
CA SER A 334 17.66 12.87 10.18
C SER A 334 17.96 12.61 8.70
N GLN A 335 17.93 11.35 8.29
CA GLN A 335 18.13 10.90 6.92
C GLN A 335 17.23 9.70 6.63
N LEU A 336 16.65 9.66 5.43
CA LEU A 336 15.94 8.51 4.89
C LEU A 336 16.29 8.34 3.42
N THR A 337 16.63 7.11 3.05
CA THR A 337 16.98 6.70 1.69
C THR A 337 16.06 5.57 1.27
N PHE A 338 15.34 5.74 0.15
CA PHE A 338 14.55 4.68 -0.46
C PHE A 338 15.43 3.72 -1.24
N HIS A 339 15.03 2.45 -1.32
CA HIS A 339 15.76 1.41 -2.06
C HIS A 339 14.91 0.89 -3.22
N THR A 340 15.51 0.85 -4.41
CA THR A 340 14.89 0.28 -5.62
C THR A 340 15.76 -0.83 -6.19
N ARG A 341 15.12 -1.76 -6.91
CA ARG A 341 15.81 -2.78 -7.70
C ARG A 341 15.48 -2.57 -9.16
N GLY A 342 16.45 -2.08 -9.94
CA GLY A 342 16.22 -1.80 -11.36
C GLY A 342 15.09 -0.79 -11.61
N LYS A 343 15.07 0.32 -10.84
CA LYS A 343 14.03 1.36 -10.86
C LYS A 343 12.63 0.91 -10.41
N VAL A 344 12.55 -0.26 -9.78
CA VAL A 344 11.31 -0.77 -9.19
C VAL A 344 11.36 -0.57 -7.68
N LEU A 345 10.43 0.23 -7.16
CA LEU A 345 10.12 0.22 -5.73
C LEU A 345 9.12 -0.90 -5.49
N SER A 346 9.60 -1.97 -4.86
CA SER A 346 8.84 -3.21 -4.76
C SER A 346 8.31 -3.41 -3.34
N PHE A 347 6.98 -3.49 -3.23
CA PHE A 347 6.29 -3.97 -2.03
C PHE A 347 6.04 -5.48 -2.14
N ALA A 348 6.82 -6.20 -2.96
CA ALA A 348 6.61 -7.60 -3.26
C ALA A 348 7.16 -8.56 -2.21
N PHE A 349 6.61 -9.78 -2.24
CA PHE A 349 7.14 -11.00 -1.63
C PHE A 349 8.65 -11.16 -1.88
N GLY A 350 9.41 -11.41 -0.81
CA GLY A 350 10.84 -11.72 -0.91
C GLY A 350 11.79 -10.87 -0.06
N GLY A 351 11.29 -10.09 0.91
CA GLY A 351 12.17 -9.36 1.83
C GLY A 351 12.69 -8.02 1.29
N SER A 352 11.98 -7.40 0.35
CA SER A 352 12.43 -6.15 -0.29
C SER A 352 12.69 -5.06 0.73
N ALA A 353 13.89 -4.46 0.69
CA ALA A 353 14.18 -3.27 1.45
C ALA A 353 13.45 -2.08 0.81
N LEU A 354 12.62 -1.38 1.59
CA LEU A 354 11.86 -0.22 1.12
C LEU A 354 12.65 1.06 1.35
N ALA A 355 13.19 1.22 2.56
CA ALA A 355 13.99 2.38 2.93
C ALA A 355 14.95 2.05 4.08
N THR A 356 16.04 2.81 4.19
CA THR A 356 16.86 2.91 5.40
C THR A 356 16.76 4.32 5.97
N TYR A 357 16.86 4.44 7.28
CA TYR A 357 16.87 5.72 7.96
C TYR A 357 17.84 5.72 9.15
N THR A 358 18.32 6.90 9.52
CA THR A 358 19.24 7.07 10.66
C THR A 358 18.54 7.83 11.78
N TYR A 359 18.66 7.32 13.01
CA TYR A 359 18.14 7.96 14.20
C TYR A 359 19.06 7.73 15.39
N ASN A 360 19.43 8.79 16.12
CA ASN A 360 20.36 8.75 17.25
C ASN A 360 21.69 8.02 16.97
N GLY A 361 22.20 8.11 15.74
CA GLY A 361 23.44 7.45 15.32
C GLY A 361 23.31 5.96 15.02
N GLU A 362 22.13 5.37 15.20
CA GLU A 362 21.81 4.01 14.77
C GLU A 362 21.15 4.04 13.39
N GLN A 363 21.44 3.04 12.57
CA GLN A 363 20.83 2.85 11.26
C GLN A 363 19.72 1.80 11.35
N PHE A 364 18.62 2.05 10.65
CA PHE A 364 17.46 1.18 10.60
C PHE A 364 17.04 0.90 9.16
N ALA A 365 16.51 -0.29 8.91
CA ALA A 365 15.95 -0.67 7.60
C ALA A 365 14.49 -1.08 7.73
N ILE A 366 13.64 -0.50 6.89
CA ILE A 366 12.23 -0.90 6.72
C ILE A 366 12.18 -1.89 5.56
N LYS A 367 11.74 -3.12 5.82
CA LYS A 367 11.63 -4.18 4.81
C LYS A 367 10.24 -4.81 4.84
N CYS A 368 9.71 -5.20 3.68
CA CYS A 368 8.45 -5.93 3.59
C CYS A 368 8.67 -7.44 3.55
N GLU A 369 7.76 -8.19 4.17
CA GLU A 369 7.63 -9.64 4.04
C GLU A 369 8.92 -10.46 4.24
N VAL A 370 9.77 -10.05 5.18
CA VAL A 370 11.00 -10.79 5.49
C VAL A 370 10.66 -12.08 6.24
N ARG A 371 10.90 -13.21 5.56
CA ARG A 371 10.75 -14.55 6.12
C ARG A 371 11.92 -14.89 7.05
N SER A 372 11.62 -15.43 8.23
CA SER A 372 12.64 -15.89 9.18
C SER A 372 12.12 -17.03 10.05
N ASP A 373 13.00 -17.67 10.82
CA ASP A 373 12.66 -18.84 11.62
C ASP A 373 11.56 -18.56 12.65
N LEU A 374 10.62 -19.50 12.74
CA LEU A 374 9.66 -19.56 13.83
C LEU A 374 10.37 -20.10 15.08
N VAL A 375 10.32 -19.35 16.18
CA VAL A 375 10.75 -19.85 17.49
C VAL A 375 9.54 -20.45 18.20
N GLY A 376 9.66 -21.69 18.68
CA GLY A 376 8.59 -22.39 19.39
C GLY A 376 7.53 -23.05 18.49
N THR A 377 6.37 -23.38 19.06
CA THR A 377 5.27 -24.06 18.36
C THR A 377 4.16 -23.08 18.00
N SER A 378 3.66 -23.14 16.76
CA SER A 378 2.51 -22.36 16.30
C SER A 378 1.39 -23.27 15.82
N THR A 379 0.15 -22.84 16.03
CA THR A 379 -1.03 -23.53 15.50
C THR A 379 -1.26 -23.23 14.01
N LYS A 380 -0.58 -22.22 13.45
CA LYS A 380 -0.73 -21.80 12.04
C LYS A 380 0.55 -21.93 11.23
N ARG A 381 1.71 -21.71 11.84
CA ARG A 381 3.02 -21.66 11.17
C ARG A 381 3.82 -22.91 11.51
N LYS A 382 4.52 -23.48 10.51
CA LYS A 382 5.29 -24.73 10.70
C LYS A 382 6.78 -24.53 10.92
N ARG A 383 7.40 -23.59 10.20
CA ARG A 383 8.87 -23.41 10.19
C ARG A 383 9.32 -21.96 10.23
N ALA A 384 8.52 -21.04 9.68
CA ALA A 384 8.91 -19.66 9.52
C ALA A 384 7.76 -18.71 9.84
N ILE A 385 8.13 -17.48 10.21
CA ILE A 385 7.27 -16.30 10.26
C ILE A 385 7.55 -15.42 9.05
N GLN A 386 6.55 -14.65 8.63
CA GLN A 386 6.64 -13.70 7.51
C GLN A 386 5.61 -12.59 7.75
N PRO A 387 5.91 -11.62 8.62
CA PRO A 387 5.04 -10.46 8.82
C PRO A 387 5.11 -9.50 7.64
N ASP A 388 4.06 -8.69 7.46
CA ASP A 388 3.96 -7.76 6.33
C ASP A 388 5.10 -6.73 6.29
N PHE A 389 5.47 -6.15 7.45
CA PHE A 389 6.62 -5.25 7.55
C PHE A 389 7.46 -5.50 8.80
N ARG A 390 8.76 -5.24 8.67
CA ARG A 390 9.72 -5.22 9.77
C ARG A 390 10.62 -4.01 9.69
N VAL A 391 10.97 -3.50 10.86
CA VAL A 391 12.05 -2.53 11.03
C VAL A 391 13.21 -3.22 11.69
N PHE A 392 14.36 -3.22 11.03
CA PHE A 392 15.60 -3.81 11.51
C PHE A 392 16.50 -2.72 12.06
N ARG A 393 17.23 -3.02 13.12
CA ARG A 393 18.42 -2.26 13.50
C ARG A 393 19.62 -2.84 12.74
N GLU A 394 20.31 -1.99 11.98
CA GLU A 394 21.48 -2.40 11.20
C GLU A 394 22.76 -2.31 12.04
N GLY A 395 23.70 -3.23 11.78
CA GLY A 395 24.97 -3.35 12.49
C GLY A 395 24.98 -4.44 13.58
N GLY A 396 25.79 -5.48 13.37
CA GLY A 396 26.00 -6.58 14.32
C GLY A 396 25.92 -7.97 13.68
N THR A 397 26.16 -9.02 14.47
CA THR A 397 26.04 -10.44 14.08
C THR A 397 24.68 -11.04 14.45
N ALA A 398 23.68 -10.19 14.68
CA ALA A 398 22.35 -10.59 15.13
C ALA A 398 21.59 -11.29 13.99
N THR A 399 20.84 -12.35 14.33
CA THR A 399 19.93 -12.98 13.37
C THR A 399 18.86 -11.98 12.90
N PRO A 400 18.19 -12.18 11.75
CA PRO A 400 17.08 -11.31 11.34
C PRO A 400 16.02 -11.13 12.44
N ASN A 401 15.76 -12.18 13.22
CA ASN A 401 14.86 -12.16 14.37
C ASN A 401 15.33 -11.22 15.49
N ASP A 402 16.61 -11.31 15.85
CA ASP A 402 17.20 -10.49 16.92
C ASP A 402 17.41 -9.03 16.48
N ALA A 403 17.70 -8.81 15.20
CA ALA A 403 17.84 -7.47 14.63
C ALA A 403 16.50 -6.74 14.48
N THR A 404 15.36 -7.43 14.62
CA THR A 404 14.04 -6.80 14.44
C THR A 404 13.66 -5.97 15.65
N TYR A 405 13.38 -4.70 15.37
CA TYR A 405 12.98 -3.68 16.33
C TYR A 405 11.45 -3.49 16.37
N LEU A 406 10.79 -3.57 15.22
CA LEU A 406 9.33 -3.48 15.08
C LEU A 406 8.84 -4.50 14.06
N VAL A 407 7.74 -5.17 14.39
CA VAL A 407 6.94 -5.98 13.46
C VAL A 407 5.59 -5.30 13.25
N VAL A 408 5.15 -5.16 12.01
CA VAL A 408 3.80 -4.69 11.66
C VAL A 408 3.12 -5.76 10.82
N GLU A 409 1.98 -6.23 11.29
CA GLU A 409 1.09 -7.17 10.59
C GLU A 409 -0.21 -6.46 10.25
N CYS A 410 -0.62 -6.53 9.00
CA CYS A 410 -1.83 -5.94 8.47
C CYS A 410 -2.93 -6.99 8.37
N LYS A 411 -4.14 -6.58 8.70
CA LYS A 411 -5.36 -7.38 8.63
C LYS A 411 -6.44 -6.52 8.01
N HIS A 412 -7.13 -7.05 7.01
CA HIS A 412 -8.26 -6.36 6.39
C HIS A 412 -9.55 -7.12 6.69
N TYR A 413 -9.89 -7.22 7.98
CA TYR A 413 -11.12 -7.89 8.42
C TYR A 413 -12.17 -6.88 8.85
N LEU A 414 -13.41 -7.13 8.45
CA LEU A 414 -14.60 -6.39 8.92
C LEU A 414 -14.80 -6.46 10.44
N GLN A 415 -14.35 -7.55 11.06
CA GLN A 415 -14.44 -7.80 12.49
C GLN A 415 -13.14 -8.49 12.93
N GLN A 416 -12.65 -8.15 14.12
CA GLN A 416 -11.48 -8.81 14.69
C GLN A 416 -11.65 -10.34 14.76
N ASN A 417 -10.60 -11.06 14.36
CA ASN A 417 -10.51 -12.51 14.54
C ASN A 417 -9.52 -12.79 15.66
N VAL A 418 -10.03 -12.96 16.89
CA VAL A 418 -9.22 -13.06 18.12
C VAL A 418 -8.12 -14.10 17.98
N ASN A 419 -8.48 -15.33 17.58
CA ASN A 419 -7.51 -16.41 17.44
C ASN A 419 -6.45 -16.09 16.37
N ASN A 420 -6.86 -15.58 15.21
CA ASN A 420 -5.92 -15.26 14.14
C ASN A 420 -4.94 -14.15 14.55
N PHE A 421 -5.45 -13.09 15.16
CA PHE A 421 -4.68 -11.90 15.50
C PHE A 421 -3.75 -12.20 16.67
N ALA A 422 -4.25 -12.84 17.73
CA ALA A 422 -3.45 -13.22 18.89
C ALA A 422 -2.36 -14.25 18.52
N THR A 423 -2.68 -15.27 17.72
CA THR A 423 -1.66 -16.23 17.25
C THR A 423 -0.57 -15.55 16.41
N ALA A 424 -0.93 -14.62 15.51
CA ALA A 424 0.07 -13.86 14.77
C ALA A 424 0.95 -13.02 15.71
N ALA A 425 0.36 -12.29 16.64
CA ALA A 425 1.08 -11.48 17.61
C ALA A 425 2.04 -12.32 18.47
N SER A 426 1.57 -13.46 19.02
CA SER A 426 2.39 -14.39 19.81
C SER A 426 3.54 -14.98 19.00
N ASP A 427 3.28 -15.48 17.78
CA ASP A 427 4.32 -16.06 16.92
C ASP A 427 5.43 -15.06 16.61
N TYR A 428 5.05 -13.84 16.23
CA TYR A 428 6.01 -12.80 15.89
C TYR A 428 6.75 -12.28 17.11
N ALA A 429 6.06 -12.08 18.24
CA ALA A 429 6.71 -11.55 19.43
C ALA A 429 7.71 -12.58 19.96
N ARG A 430 7.34 -13.86 20.02
CA ARG A 430 8.23 -14.94 20.46
C ARG A 430 9.43 -15.12 19.53
N SER A 431 9.23 -15.04 18.21
CA SER A 431 10.31 -15.20 17.23
C SER A 431 11.22 -13.99 17.14
N CYS A 432 10.67 -12.77 17.20
CA CYS A 432 11.42 -11.51 17.20
C CYS A 432 11.53 -10.98 18.64
N ARG A 433 12.47 -11.55 19.41
CA ARG A 433 12.56 -11.39 20.87
C ARG A 433 12.58 -9.93 21.36
N TYR A 434 13.19 -9.03 20.61
CA TYR A 434 13.35 -7.63 20.99
C TYR A 434 12.33 -6.70 20.33
N ALA A 435 11.52 -7.23 19.41
CA ALA A 435 10.59 -6.42 18.65
C ALA A 435 9.33 -6.11 19.46
N THR A 436 8.83 -4.88 19.27
CA THR A 436 7.41 -4.60 19.48
C THR A 436 6.62 -5.16 18.30
N VAL A 437 5.45 -5.76 18.55
CA VAL A 437 4.60 -6.34 17.52
C VAL A 437 3.28 -5.58 17.47
N LEU A 438 3.01 -4.97 16.32
CA LEU A 438 1.77 -4.27 16.03
C LEU A 438 0.95 -5.10 15.04
N VAL A 439 -0.29 -5.40 15.40
CA VAL A 439 -1.30 -5.91 14.46
C VAL A 439 -2.30 -4.79 14.17
N VAL A 440 -2.37 -4.37 12.92
CA VAL A 440 -3.26 -3.30 12.43
C VAL A 440 -4.41 -3.92 11.68
N ASN A 441 -5.64 -3.57 12.02
CA ASN A 441 -6.83 -4.02 11.32
C ASN A 441 -7.63 -2.86 10.72
N HIS A 442 -8.15 -3.06 9.51
CA HIS A 442 -9.05 -2.10 8.86
C HIS A 442 -10.36 -1.91 9.65
N GLY A 443 -10.96 -3.00 10.13
CA GLY A 443 -12.16 -2.96 10.98
C GLY A 443 -11.84 -2.84 12.48
N PRO A 444 -12.87 -2.82 13.33
CA PRO A 444 -12.73 -2.56 14.77
C PRO A 444 -11.94 -3.65 15.51
N VAL A 445 -11.32 -3.24 16.62
CA VAL A 445 -10.47 -4.06 17.49
C VAL A 445 -10.77 -3.73 18.95
N GLU A 446 -10.96 -4.75 19.77
CA GLU A 446 -11.05 -4.64 21.22
C GLU A 446 -9.70 -5.10 21.81
N GLU A 447 -8.75 -4.18 21.91
CA GLU A 447 -7.37 -4.51 22.31
C GLU A 447 -7.27 -5.31 23.62
N PRO A 448 -8.01 -5.01 24.71
CA PRO A 448 -7.93 -5.79 25.95
C PRO A 448 -8.28 -7.27 25.77
N LYS A 449 -9.25 -7.56 24.89
CA LYS A 449 -9.69 -8.94 24.58
C LYS A 449 -8.68 -9.68 23.72
N LEU A 450 -7.99 -8.98 22.82
CA LEU A 450 -6.92 -9.57 22.02
C LEU A 450 -5.69 -9.82 22.87
N LEU A 451 -5.30 -8.85 23.71
CA LEU A 451 -4.17 -9.00 24.62
C LEU A 451 -4.37 -10.17 25.57
N SER A 452 -5.57 -10.39 26.12
CA SER A 452 -5.80 -11.54 27.02
C SER A 452 -5.69 -12.91 26.33
N ALA A 453 -5.78 -12.94 24.99
CA ALA A 453 -5.57 -14.14 24.19
C ALA A 453 -4.11 -14.30 23.71
N VAL A 454 -3.25 -13.30 23.88
CA VAL A 454 -1.81 -13.39 23.60
C VAL A 454 -1.11 -14.15 24.72
N GLU A 455 -0.13 -14.97 24.36
CA GLU A 455 0.73 -15.67 25.32
C GLU A 455 1.29 -14.71 26.39
N PRO A 456 1.15 -15.04 27.70
CA PRO A 456 1.49 -14.11 28.79
C PRO A 456 2.93 -13.58 28.75
N GLU A 457 3.88 -14.40 28.30
CA GLU A 457 5.30 -14.08 28.25
C GLU A 457 5.65 -12.97 27.26
N VAL A 458 4.80 -12.74 26.25
CA VAL A 458 5.05 -11.78 25.17
C VAL A 458 3.97 -10.69 25.06
N GLN A 459 2.96 -10.75 25.93
CA GLN A 459 1.82 -9.83 25.94
C GLN A 459 2.24 -8.35 26.05
N ASN A 460 3.30 -8.05 26.80
CA ASN A 460 3.81 -6.68 26.98
C ASN A 460 4.35 -6.04 25.69
N ARG A 461 4.69 -6.84 24.66
CA ARG A 461 5.20 -6.39 23.36
C ARG A 461 4.16 -6.42 22.24
N ALA A 462 3.01 -7.03 22.46
CA ALA A 462 1.92 -7.05 21.48
C ALA A 462 1.04 -5.80 21.61
N ARG A 463 0.62 -5.25 20.48
CA ARG A 463 -0.27 -4.08 20.37
C ARG A 463 -1.25 -4.29 19.23
N PHE A 464 -2.47 -3.79 19.39
CA PHE A 464 -3.53 -3.94 18.39
C PHE A 464 -4.20 -2.61 18.10
N ILE A 465 -4.30 -2.24 16.83
CA ILE A 465 -5.02 -1.04 16.38
C ILE A 465 -6.10 -1.48 15.41
N GLY A 466 -7.34 -1.08 15.66
CA GLY A 466 -8.48 -1.27 14.76
C GLY A 466 -8.96 0.05 14.20
N ASP A 467 -9.94 -0.04 13.29
CA ASP A 467 -10.49 1.11 12.56
C ASP A 467 -9.38 1.97 11.95
N ALA A 468 -8.26 1.33 11.56
CA ALA A 468 -7.12 2.00 10.97
C ALA A 468 -7.43 2.22 9.50
N THR A 469 -7.95 3.40 9.19
CA THR A 469 -8.31 3.84 7.83
C THR A 469 -7.69 5.22 7.55
N PRO A 470 -7.63 5.67 6.29
CA PRO A 470 -7.19 7.03 5.97
C PRO A 470 -8.03 8.13 6.63
N GLY A 471 -9.29 7.85 7.02
CA GLY A 471 -10.14 8.81 7.74
C GLY A 471 -9.83 8.92 9.25
N THR A 472 -9.13 7.95 9.80
CA THR A 472 -8.84 7.82 11.25
C THR A 472 -7.37 7.45 11.53
N PRO A 473 -6.37 8.13 10.93
CA PRO A 473 -4.98 7.67 10.96
C PRO A 473 -4.25 7.99 12.26
N ALA A 474 -4.83 8.82 13.13
CA ALA A 474 -4.13 9.43 14.26
C ALA A 474 -3.54 8.41 15.24
N GLN A 475 -4.29 7.36 15.59
CA GLN A 475 -3.82 6.32 16.52
C GLN A 475 -2.65 5.53 15.94
N LEU A 476 -2.75 5.12 14.67
CA LEU A 476 -1.68 4.41 13.97
C LEU A 476 -0.43 5.29 13.86
N GLN A 477 -0.60 6.55 13.45
CA GLN A 477 0.52 7.49 13.31
C GLN A 477 1.23 7.72 14.65
N ALA A 478 0.49 8.02 15.72
CA ALA A 478 1.06 8.24 17.05
C ALA A 478 1.83 7.00 17.53
N PHE A 479 1.24 5.80 17.34
CA PHE A 479 1.92 4.56 17.70
C PHE A 479 3.21 4.37 16.91
N LEU A 480 3.19 4.51 15.59
CA LEU A 480 4.37 4.33 14.74
C LEU A 480 5.46 5.32 15.13
N GLN A 481 5.10 6.58 15.39
CA GLN A 481 6.05 7.59 15.84
C GLN A 481 6.70 7.18 17.17
N THR A 482 5.92 6.77 18.16
CA THR A 482 6.44 6.29 19.45
C THR A 482 7.31 5.04 19.25
N ALA A 483 6.84 4.05 18.48
CA ALA A 483 7.55 2.80 18.29
C ALA A 483 8.90 2.99 17.61
N LEU A 484 8.97 3.81 16.55
CA LEU A 484 10.20 4.04 15.79
C LEU A 484 11.21 4.94 16.50
N PHE A 485 10.74 5.91 17.29
CA PHE A 485 11.59 7.00 17.79
C PHE A 485 11.65 7.14 19.31
N SER A 486 11.01 6.26 20.07
CA SER A 486 11.24 6.21 21.51
C SER A 486 12.62 5.62 21.80
N THR A 487 13.37 6.27 22.67
CA THR A 487 14.61 5.71 23.22
C THR A 487 14.26 4.38 23.90
N PRO A 488 14.81 3.24 23.48
CA PRO A 488 14.58 2.00 24.19
C PRO A 488 15.05 2.21 25.63
N ALA A 489 14.21 1.89 26.61
CA ALA A 489 14.70 1.68 27.97
C ALA A 489 15.79 0.62 27.85
N ARG A 490 17.05 1.03 28.04
CA ARG A 490 18.22 0.17 27.99
C ARG A 490 17.86 -1.13 28.71
N ALA A 491 17.88 -2.25 27.99
CA ALA A 491 17.47 -3.54 28.55
C ALA A 491 18.19 -3.71 29.90
N PRO A 492 17.48 -4.14 30.97
CA PRO A 492 18.15 -4.46 32.23
C PRO A 492 19.25 -5.48 31.89
N SER A 493 20.48 -5.10 32.21
CA SER A 493 21.65 -5.95 32.06
C SER A 493 21.31 -7.32 32.63
N VAL A 494 21.28 -8.33 31.76
CA VAL A 494 21.28 -9.73 32.18
C VAL A 494 22.42 -9.88 33.20
N PRO A 495 22.21 -10.53 34.35
CA PRO A 495 23.29 -10.74 35.32
C PRO A 495 24.45 -11.43 34.61
N SER A 496 25.61 -10.78 34.60
CA SER A 496 26.83 -11.32 34.04
C SER A 496 27.07 -12.75 34.56
N PRO A 497 27.30 -13.75 33.69
CA PRO A 497 28.03 -14.92 34.10
C PRO A 497 29.40 -14.45 34.61
N ARG A 498 29.76 -14.95 35.79
CA ARG A 498 31.01 -14.72 36.50
C ARG A 498 32.20 -14.47 35.57
N ALA A 499 32.91 -13.39 35.87
CA ALA A 499 34.20 -13.03 35.31
C ALA A 499 35.15 -14.24 35.21
N GLN A 500 35.60 -14.53 34.00
CA GLN A 500 36.97 -14.97 33.78
C GLN A 500 37.68 -13.87 33.01
N ALA A 501 38.79 -13.43 33.61
CA ALA A 501 39.60 -12.31 33.20
C ALA A 501 40.09 -12.46 31.75
N SER A 502 39.93 -11.40 30.97
CA SER A 502 40.75 -11.21 29.77
C SER A 502 41.43 -9.85 29.88
N ALA A 503 42.74 -9.92 30.07
CA ALA A 503 43.63 -8.78 30.10
C ALA A 503 44.25 -8.58 28.72
N ASN A 504 44.33 -7.29 28.34
CA ASN A 504 45.31 -6.67 27.44
C ASN A 504 45.20 -6.89 25.91
N ALA A 505 44.77 -5.80 25.25
CA ALA A 505 45.53 -4.95 24.31
C ALA A 505 46.23 -5.57 23.07
N PRO A 506 46.37 -4.79 21.98
CA PRO A 506 46.40 -5.29 20.62
C PRO A 506 47.78 -5.82 20.20
N ARG A 507 47.79 -6.92 19.46
CA ARG A 507 48.98 -7.42 18.76
C ARG A 507 48.82 -7.30 17.25
N THR A 508 49.60 -6.41 16.69
CA THR A 508 50.05 -6.41 15.29
C THR A 508 50.90 -7.65 15.02
N GLY A 509 50.71 -8.25 13.84
CA GLY A 509 51.64 -9.21 13.23
C GLY A 509 51.47 -10.67 13.68
N SER A 510 50.47 -11.37 13.14
CA SER A 510 50.49 -12.83 13.07
C SER A 510 49.94 -13.22 11.71
N LEU A 511 50.67 -14.07 10.98
CA LEU A 511 50.12 -14.79 9.83
C LEU A 511 48.89 -15.55 10.33
N THR A 512 47.71 -15.09 9.94
CA THR A 512 46.44 -15.75 10.27
C THR A 512 46.44 -17.09 9.54
N LEU A 513 46.72 -18.16 10.28
CA LEU A 513 46.50 -19.51 9.78
C LEU A 513 45.00 -19.69 9.50
N PRO A 514 44.62 -20.38 8.42
CA PRO A 514 43.22 -20.68 8.17
C PRO A 514 42.64 -21.51 9.31
N LEU A 515 41.38 -21.25 9.65
CA LEU A 515 40.62 -22.07 10.60
C LEU A 515 40.42 -23.48 10.03
N LEU A 516 40.19 -23.54 8.71
CA LEU A 516 39.92 -24.73 7.93
C LEU A 516 40.44 -24.53 6.50
N SER A 517 41.01 -25.57 5.91
CA SER A 517 41.34 -25.60 4.47
C SER A 517 40.66 -26.78 3.80
N VAL A 518 40.10 -26.54 2.62
CA VAL A 518 39.58 -27.58 1.75
C VAL A 518 40.46 -27.64 0.50
N GLU A 519 40.86 -28.84 0.11
CA GLU A 519 41.79 -29.06 -1.00
C GLU A 519 41.26 -30.11 -1.95
N VAL A 520 41.58 -29.96 -3.23
CA VAL A 520 41.43 -31.01 -4.23
C VAL A 520 42.72 -31.14 -5.02
N GLU A 521 43.15 -32.38 -5.25
CA GLU A 521 44.36 -32.71 -6.02
C GLU A 521 44.00 -33.75 -7.09
N TRP A 522 44.52 -33.56 -8.31
CA TRP A 522 44.33 -34.47 -9.43
C TRP A 522 45.62 -34.70 -10.22
N ASP A 523 45.68 -35.82 -10.93
CA ASP A 523 46.84 -36.17 -11.75
C ASP A 523 46.72 -35.71 -13.22
N ALA A 524 47.66 -36.12 -14.07
CA ALA A 524 47.72 -35.72 -15.47
C ALA A 524 46.56 -36.28 -16.35
N ALA A 525 45.72 -37.17 -15.83
CA ALA A 525 44.56 -37.70 -16.56
C ALA A 525 43.39 -36.70 -16.62
N LEU A 526 43.36 -35.73 -15.71
CA LEU A 526 42.36 -34.66 -15.65
C LEU A 526 43.01 -33.32 -16.02
N GLN A 527 42.32 -32.49 -16.82
CA GLN A 527 42.90 -31.23 -17.29
C GLN A 527 42.61 -30.08 -16.32
N ASP A 528 41.36 -29.69 -16.15
CA ASP A 528 40.97 -28.48 -15.42
C ASP A 528 39.85 -28.82 -14.43
N ILE A 529 40.18 -28.77 -13.14
CA ILE A 529 39.28 -29.15 -12.04
C ILE A 529 39.13 -27.93 -11.13
N ASP A 530 37.88 -27.45 -11.01
CA ASP A 530 37.55 -26.31 -10.18
C ASP A 530 37.10 -26.76 -8.79
N LEU A 531 37.69 -26.17 -7.75
CA LEU A 531 37.20 -26.21 -6.39
C LEU A 531 36.30 -25.00 -6.12
N ALA A 532 35.12 -25.26 -5.57
CA ALA A 532 34.18 -24.24 -5.16
C ALA A 532 33.68 -24.45 -3.73
N LEU A 533 33.44 -23.34 -3.05
CA LEU A 533 32.82 -23.30 -1.72
C LEU A 533 31.54 -22.48 -1.82
N ALA A 534 30.39 -23.15 -1.75
CA ALA A 534 29.07 -22.53 -1.79
C ALA A 534 28.47 -22.45 -0.39
N PHE A 535 27.97 -21.28 0.00
CA PHE A 535 27.30 -21.09 1.28
C PHE A 535 26.40 -19.87 1.25
N ASP A 536 25.49 -19.78 2.20
CA ASP A 536 24.57 -18.66 2.30
C ASP A 536 24.80 -17.97 3.65
N PRO A 537 25.55 -16.85 3.69
CA PRO A 537 25.86 -16.18 4.95
C PRO A 537 24.60 -15.59 5.62
N ASP A 538 23.59 -15.26 4.82
CA ASP A 538 22.38 -14.56 5.27
C ASP A 538 21.12 -15.45 5.27
N ALA A 539 21.26 -16.73 4.91
CA ALA A 539 20.16 -17.69 4.72
C ALA A 539 19.04 -17.18 3.78
N THR A 540 19.43 -16.43 2.75
CA THR A 540 18.55 -15.78 1.75
C THR A 540 18.14 -16.70 0.59
N ASN A 541 18.59 -17.95 0.59
CA ASN A 541 18.53 -18.90 -0.53
C ASN A 541 19.25 -18.41 -1.80
N GLN A 542 20.17 -17.45 -1.66
CA GLN A 542 21.10 -17.04 -2.72
C GLN A 542 22.52 -17.41 -2.27
N PRO A 543 23.01 -18.61 -2.64
CA PRO A 543 24.35 -19.03 -2.22
C PRO A 543 25.40 -18.11 -2.85
N VAL A 544 26.30 -17.61 -2.01
CA VAL A 544 27.56 -17.05 -2.44
C VAL A 544 28.50 -18.21 -2.72
N GLU A 545 29.28 -18.11 -3.80
CA GLU A 545 30.25 -19.12 -4.18
C GLU A 545 31.64 -18.50 -4.29
N ILE A 546 32.61 -19.13 -3.62
CA ILE A 546 34.04 -18.86 -3.78
C ILE A 546 34.60 -19.88 -4.75
N ASN A 547 35.12 -19.43 -5.89
CA ASN A 547 35.62 -20.25 -7.00
C ASN A 547 36.61 -19.43 -7.87
N TYR A 548 37.00 -19.92 -9.04
CA TYR A 548 37.93 -19.22 -9.94
C TYR A 548 37.45 -17.82 -10.36
N GLY A 549 36.13 -17.61 -10.48
CA GLY A 549 35.50 -16.34 -10.86
C GLY A 549 35.30 -15.37 -9.70
N ASN A 550 35.19 -15.89 -8.48
CA ASN A 550 35.14 -15.14 -7.24
C ASN A 550 36.10 -15.75 -6.22
N LYS A 551 37.37 -15.32 -6.25
CA LYS A 551 38.42 -15.92 -5.40
C LYS A 551 38.28 -15.62 -3.91
N GLY A 552 37.36 -14.74 -3.51
CA GLY A 552 37.20 -14.34 -2.12
C GLY A 552 38.39 -13.54 -1.56
N SER A 553 38.45 -13.40 -0.24
CA SER A 553 39.50 -12.66 0.45
C SER A 553 39.55 -13.02 1.93
N MET A 554 40.75 -12.95 2.53
CA MET A 554 40.93 -13.05 3.98
C MET A 554 40.42 -11.81 4.74
N GLY A 555 40.41 -10.62 4.11
CA GLY A 555 40.14 -9.34 4.77
C GLY A 555 38.78 -8.71 4.47
N ALA A 556 37.99 -9.34 3.61
CA ALA A 556 36.68 -8.85 3.19
C ALA A 556 35.60 -9.90 3.52
N PRO A 557 34.30 -9.51 3.52
CA PRO A 557 33.19 -10.42 3.79
C PRO A 557 33.33 -11.72 2.99
N TYR A 558 32.86 -12.82 3.60
CA TYR A 558 33.07 -14.24 3.25
C TYR A 558 34.27 -14.89 3.94
N TYR A 559 35.36 -14.15 4.18
CA TYR A 559 36.55 -14.60 4.91
C TYR A 559 37.06 -15.98 4.47
N ALA A 560 36.89 -16.30 3.19
CA ALA A 560 37.35 -17.50 2.55
C ALA A 560 38.03 -17.10 1.24
N MET A 561 39.09 -17.82 0.85
CA MET A 561 39.89 -17.45 -0.30
C MET A 561 40.39 -18.68 -1.07
N LEU A 562 40.18 -18.69 -2.38
CA LEU A 562 40.84 -19.63 -3.30
C LEU A 562 42.29 -19.18 -3.50
N GLN A 563 43.24 -20.01 -3.09
CA GLN A 563 44.67 -19.67 -3.11
C GLN A 563 45.22 -19.57 -4.54
N GLN A 564 44.85 -20.52 -5.38
CA GLN A 564 45.27 -20.58 -6.78
C GLN A 564 44.21 -21.32 -7.60
N ASP A 565 44.00 -20.83 -8.82
CA ASP A 565 43.22 -21.48 -9.89
C ASP A 565 44.21 -22.23 -10.79
N VAL A 566 44.07 -23.54 -10.94
CA VAL A 566 44.99 -24.43 -11.68
C VAL A 566 44.29 -25.06 -12.88
N ARG A 567 44.65 -24.61 -14.09
CA ARG A 567 43.92 -24.95 -15.33
C ARG A 567 44.45 -26.14 -16.12
N SER A 568 45.36 -26.92 -15.54
CA SER A 568 46.01 -28.07 -16.18
C SER A 568 46.46 -29.10 -15.15
N GLY A 569 46.26 -30.39 -15.43
CA GLY A 569 46.75 -31.48 -14.59
C GLY A 569 48.20 -31.88 -14.86
N PRO A 570 48.91 -32.45 -13.88
CA PRO A 570 48.49 -32.63 -12.48
C PRO A 570 48.36 -31.29 -11.75
N GLY A 571 47.34 -31.15 -10.92
CA GLY A 571 46.96 -29.88 -10.30
C GLY A 571 46.48 -30.03 -8.85
N LYS A 572 46.51 -28.92 -8.12
CA LYS A 572 45.99 -28.81 -6.76
C LYS A 572 45.37 -27.43 -6.55
N GLU A 573 44.13 -27.42 -6.06
CA GLU A 573 43.46 -26.20 -5.58
C GLU A 573 43.17 -26.28 -4.09
N THR A 574 43.23 -25.13 -3.44
CA THR A 574 42.96 -24.98 -2.00
C THR A 574 42.09 -23.75 -1.76
N ILE A 575 40.97 -23.92 -1.04
CA ILE A 575 40.22 -22.81 -0.44
C ILE A 575 40.49 -22.80 1.06
N ASP A 576 41.00 -21.67 1.54
CA ASP A 576 41.23 -21.41 2.95
C ASP A 576 40.07 -20.61 3.54
N ILE A 577 39.55 -21.05 4.68
CA ILE A 577 38.46 -20.40 5.41
C ILE A 577 39.03 -19.86 6.73
N TYR A 578 38.99 -18.54 6.88
CA TYR A 578 39.53 -17.82 8.03
C TYR A 578 38.47 -17.50 9.09
N GLN A 579 37.20 -17.39 8.68
CA GLN A 579 36.06 -17.19 9.58
C GLN A 579 34.81 -17.85 9.03
N LEU A 580 34.07 -18.52 9.92
CA LEU A 580 32.78 -19.14 9.60
C LEU A 580 31.67 -18.09 9.76
N THR A 581 30.98 -17.82 8.66
CA THR A 581 29.90 -16.85 8.51
C THR A 581 28.56 -17.49 8.14
N SER A 582 28.54 -18.79 7.83
CA SER A 582 27.31 -19.56 7.58
C SER A 582 27.26 -20.81 8.44
N ARG A 583 26.05 -21.35 8.66
CA ARG A 583 25.84 -22.63 9.33
C ARG A 583 26.07 -23.83 8.43
N ARG A 584 26.14 -23.61 7.11
CA ARG A 584 26.27 -24.67 6.12
C ARG A 584 27.18 -24.21 4.99
N TYR A 585 28.23 -24.98 4.74
CA TYR A 585 29.09 -24.84 3.57
C TYR A 585 29.01 -26.10 2.74
N GLU A 586 28.91 -25.95 1.43
CA GLU A 586 28.98 -27.05 0.48
C GLU A 586 30.29 -26.93 -0.29
N VAL A 587 31.11 -27.98 -0.21
CA VAL A 587 32.36 -28.06 -0.94
C VAL A 587 32.11 -28.85 -2.21
N ILE A 588 32.31 -28.20 -3.36
CA ILE A 588 31.93 -28.72 -4.67
C ILE A 588 33.19 -28.77 -5.54
N VAL A 589 33.39 -29.88 -6.24
CA VAL A 589 34.47 -30.08 -7.20
C VAL A 589 33.85 -30.29 -8.57
N ARG A 590 34.31 -29.55 -9.59
CA ARG A 590 33.77 -29.62 -10.96
C ARG A 590 34.85 -29.96 -11.97
N ASN A 591 34.52 -30.78 -12.96
CA ASN A 591 35.34 -30.96 -14.14
C ASN A 591 35.10 -29.82 -15.14
N TYR A 592 35.83 -28.72 -15.02
CA TYR A 592 35.64 -27.53 -15.87
C TYR A 592 35.99 -27.81 -17.34
N SER A 593 36.99 -28.66 -17.57
CA SER A 593 37.40 -29.04 -18.93
C SER A 593 36.31 -29.77 -19.72
N ASN A 594 35.31 -30.36 -19.04
CA ASN A 594 34.30 -31.25 -19.59
C ASN A 594 34.88 -32.43 -20.40
N ILE A 595 36.16 -32.77 -20.19
CA ILE A 595 36.79 -33.96 -20.78
C ILE A 595 36.63 -35.11 -19.78
N GLY A 596 35.72 -36.04 -20.09
CA GLY A 596 35.45 -37.21 -19.26
C GLY A 596 34.69 -36.92 -17.96
N TYR A 597 34.69 -37.89 -17.04
CA TYR A 597 34.08 -37.80 -15.72
C TYR A 597 35.16 -37.57 -14.64
N LEU A 598 34.76 -37.44 -13.37
CA LEU A 598 35.65 -37.40 -12.20
C LEU A 598 35.90 -38.83 -11.66
N PRO A 599 36.93 -39.56 -12.11
CA PRO A 599 37.24 -40.91 -11.63
C PRO A 599 37.86 -40.87 -10.24
N ALA A 600 37.45 -41.78 -9.35
CA ALA A 600 37.95 -41.81 -7.98
C ALA A 600 39.46 -42.11 -7.88
N ALA A 601 40.05 -42.71 -8.91
CA ALA A 601 41.48 -43.05 -8.96
C ALA A 601 42.41 -41.86 -9.25
N HIS A 602 41.91 -40.78 -9.85
CA HIS A 602 42.72 -39.66 -10.34
C HIS A 602 42.43 -38.33 -9.62
N LEU A 603 41.59 -38.35 -8.59
CA LEU A 603 41.12 -37.18 -7.86
C LEU A 603 41.03 -37.48 -6.36
N CYS A 604 41.61 -36.61 -5.53
CA CYS A 604 41.56 -36.74 -4.07
C CYS A 604 41.16 -35.41 -3.42
N GLY A 605 40.06 -35.41 -2.68
CA GLY A 605 39.62 -34.30 -1.85
C GLY A 605 40.14 -34.40 -0.42
N ARG A 606 40.45 -33.26 0.22
CA ARG A 606 40.93 -33.20 1.60
C ARG A 606 40.31 -32.04 2.35
N ILE A 607 40.02 -32.28 3.63
CA ILE A 607 39.54 -31.26 4.56
C ILE A 607 40.50 -31.24 5.76
N LEU A 608 41.15 -30.10 5.98
CA LEU A 608 42.16 -29.89 7.02
C LEU A 608 41.55 -28.99 8.12
N LEU A 609 41.25 -29.58 9.27
CA LEU A 609 40.64 -28.92 10.43
C LEU A 609 41.65 -28.93 11.59
N GLY A 610 42.48 -27.88 11.69
CA GLY A 610 43.63 -27.88 12.59
C GLY A 610 44.59 -29.04 12.27
N ASN A 611 44.77 -29.98 13.20
CA ASN A 611 45.61 -31.18 13.01
C ASN A 611 44.84 -32.38 12.44
N HIS A 612 43.53 -32.26 12.24
CA HIS A 612 42.71 -33.35 11.69
C HIS A 612 42.65 -33.27 10.17
N ARG A 613 42.79 -34.42 9.52
CA ARG A 613 42.72 -34.56 8.06
C ARG A 613 41.65 -35.59 7.70
N ILE A 614 40.66 -35.14 6.94
CA ILE A 614 39.61 -36.01 6.38
C ILE A 614 39.90 -36.15 4.88
N LEU A 615 39.89 -37.40 4.39
CA LEU A 615 40.04 -37.71 2.97
C LEU A 615 38.66 -37.98 2.36
N ALA A 616 38.41 -37.43 1.19
CA ALA A 616 37.20 -37.65 0.42
C ALA A 616 37.57 -38.12 -0.99
N THR A 617 36.78 -39.04 -1.54
CA THR A 617 36.89 -39.52 -2.93
C THR A 617 35.51 -39.49 -3.58
N PRO A 618 35.41 -39.24 -4.89
CA PRO A 618 34.15 -39.29 -5.62
C PRO A 618 33.40 -40.61 -5.39
N PRO A 619 32.07 -40.59 -5.17
CA PRO A 619 31.30 -41.79 -4.82
C PRO A 619 31.06 -42.75 -6.00
N VAL A 620 31.18 -42.29 -7.25
CA VAL A 620 30.98 -43.09 -8.49
C VAL A 620 31.71 -42.47 -9.69
N ASP A 621 32.22 -43.30 -10.61
CA ASP A 621 33.08 -42.91 -11.75
C ASP A 621 32.39 -42.16 -12.90
N ASN A 622 31.19 -41.58 -12.72
CA ASN A 622 30.39 -40.97 -13.80
C ASN A 622 29.77 -39.61 -13.45
N VAL A 623 30.40 -38.80 -12.60
CA VAL A 623 29.93 -37.45 -12.26
C VAL A 623 30.86 -36.38 -12.82
N THR A 624 30.30 -35.30 -13.36
CA THR A 624 31.04 -34.09 -13.79
C THR A 624 31.13 -33.05 -12.68
N GLU A 625 30.30 -33.19 -11.65
CA GLU A 625 30.29 -32.40 -10.43
C GLU A 625 30.21 -33.36 -9.24
N TRP A 626 31.11 -33.18 -8.28
CA TRP A 626 31.16 -33.95 -7.05
C TRP A 626 31.01 -33.02 -5.85
N LYS A 627 29.93 -33.21 -5.10
CA LYS A 627 29.77 -32.60 -3.78
C LYS A 627 30.66 -33.35 -2.80
N MET A 628 31.85 -32.79 -2.54
CA MET A 628 32.90 -33.42 -1.75
C MET A 628 32.54 -33.53 -0.27
N ALA A 629 31.90 -32.51 0.27
CA ALA A 629 31.40 -32.51 1.65
C ALA A 629 30.38 -31.40 1.89
N VAL A 630 29.64 -31.55 2.97
CA VAL A 630 28.88 -30.49 3.63
C VAL A 630 29.48 -30.26 5.01
N LEU A 631 29.86 -29.01 5.29
CA LEU A 631 30.32 -28.59 6.60
C LEU A 631 29.15 -27.93 7.33
N MET A 632 28.71 -28.55 8.42
CA MET A 632 27.67 -28.04 9.31
C MET A 632 28.33 -27.40 10.52
N ILE A 633 28.01 -26.13 10.77
CA ILE A 633 28.58 -25.36 11.88
C ILE A 633 27.53 -25.24 12.98
N ASP A 634 27.79 -25.89 14.11
CA ASP A 634 26.93 -25.84 15.28
C ASP A 634 27.06 -24.51 16.02
N ALA A 635 26.08 -24.21 16.90
CA ALA A 635 26.02 -22.93 17.61
C ALA A 635 27.22 -22.68 18.55
N ASP A 636 27.93 -23.73 18.95
CA ASP A 636 29.15 -23.66 19.77
C ASP A 636 30.44 -23.56 18.93
N GLY A 637 30.32 -23.52 17.59
CA GLY A 637 31.44 -23.48 16.65
C GLY A 637 32.00 -24.85 16.28
N THR A 638 31.41 -25.95 16.76
CA THR A 638 31.78 -27.30 16.35
C THR A 638 31.46 -27.50 14.87
N ILE A 639 32.36 -28.18 14.14
CA ILE A 639 32.23 -28.42 12.71
C ILE A 639 31.96 -29.91 12.49
N THR A 640 30.77 -30.23 12.01
CA THR A 640 30.42 -31.58 11.56
C THR A 640 30.61 -31.68 10.05
N VAL A 641 31.29 -32.73 9.60
CA VAL A 641 31.58 -32.95 8.17
C VAL A 641 30.77 -34.14 7.67
N GLU A 642 29.86 -33.89 6.73
CA GLU A 642 29.10 -34.92 6.02
C GLU A 642 29.71 -35.10 4.64
N SER A 643 30.38 -36.23 4.39
CA SER A 643 31.05 -36.58 3.11
C SER A 643 30.12 -37.35 2.17
#